data_AF-A0A367LSF4-F1
#
_entry.id   AF-A0A367LSF4-F1
#
_cell.length_a   1.000
_cell.length_b   1.000
_cell.length_c   1.000
_cell.angle_alpha   90.00
_cell.angle_beta   90.00
_cell.angle_gamma   90.00
#
_symmetry.space_group_name_H-M   'P 1'
#
loop_
_entity.id
_entity.type
_entity.pdbx_description
1 polymer ?
#
loop_
_entity_poly.entity_id
_entity_poly.type
_entity_poly.pdbx_seq_one_letter_code
_entity_poly.pdbx_strand_id
1 'polypeptide(L)'
;MDDDDNGVPYKAELALSFQALQQAAQLSQEIIASDDKGVTEKTDLSPVTVADFAIQALLIATFKHAFPDDNFVGEENAASLRSNEVLLERVWALLQRLRPQTPCQVPATRQQMCDLIDDAGGASPRRGRTWVFDPIDGTKTYVRRELYAINIGLLVDGVQAVGAVGCPNLSIHAKGPVRNADVASDGCIVYAVKGHGAYVRSLRDGKGSSRRLPHPSHSDDDDVRFVTSFGLVDSGLDDVHETVAKCLGASFPGCDLVPWVLRWVVLAMGFGNTTVWVYKRRDRFAKVWDHAGAMLLFEETGGKITDIFGRPMDLTVGRQLSNNFGFVAAPETMHRCVLGVVRQVLRQQGHEDMLRGTRMTLSRIQSDQSITRQLEAVPMFSPRLEASDCSSGQQYMLHSPHQASPNGYEQVQLRELDNYGSTPPPDPPPKTAPYTRYPTVSGDEWAFEILLSLASTGIFAGMVAIFFLIHGRPLSEWALPVSPNSTISFLTTACSAALMHNVSSCIGQLKWLHFKQRPHQLYNLERFDEASRGPYGSVTFLMRVKWNLASIGALITICRLAFSPLAQEVIDLKPRDVSIGTGNGTEIDIIPTFGYVHSYRRNVSYSSLGLTYAEGLRQDPSMQSAILQGIYNISSPPAFSCGGACVWDRWYVSLGFKTTCQDVTAATLSTKVCGRIPAGDGNNFTSCNMTTPQGTHIPTRLQETDYLTTFRLNSSSPNYDDGTPSDARWAAVIRQFPTVLKFAVYRATSLNANSATNENVTDCSLMLTAYNYSGAHSNGSEFRFGTVREINLPREGWQLRIDESAIRFRADGLDLDMGLLEIITLQTYFKSSMISSEWVDGEGYHNVNYGISAALMGEVDLGARFENMAASMTAYLRSSSKQLLARGVRVESIVFVNVRWGWLIGPAVTQLATLVFTVSTMMRNRRSRDVPLWKSSALAVLACVHDGESGSLRGGIRDIREIRKTAKESFVRLE
;
A
#
# COMPACT_ATOMS: atom_id res chain seq x y z
N MET A 1 -2.81 42.53 -10.15
CA MET A 1 -1.62 42.92 -9.37
C MET A 1 -1.73 44.41 -9.28
N ASP A 2 -2.19 44.91 -8.13
CA ASP A 2 -2.35 46.35 -7.89
C ASP A 2 -0.98 46.97 -7.55
N ASP A 3 -0.85 48.25 -7.88
CA ASP A 3 0.38 49.07 -8.04
C ASP A 3 1.32 49.23 -6.82
N ASP A 4 1.20 48.42 -5.75
CA ASP A 4 2.01 48.54 -4.52
C ASP A 4 3.20 47.58 -4.42
N ASP A 5 3.47 46.81 -5.49
CA ASP A 5 4.33 45.61 -5.43
C ASP A 5 5.80 45.84 -5.84
N ASN A 6 6.27 47.07 -6.10
CA ASN A 6 7.55 47.36 -6.78
C ASN A 6 8.86 46.91 -6.08
N GLY A 7 8.83 46.07 -5.03
CA GLY A 7 10.00 45.58 -4.30
C GLY A 7 10.08 44.07 -4.00
N VAL A 8 9.05 43.26 -4.25
CA VAL A 8 9.07 41.82 -3.88
C VAL A 8 9.92 41.02 -4.88
N PRO A 9 10.94 40.25 -4.45
CA PRO A 9 11.74 39.39 -5.33
C PRO A 9 10.95 38.14 -5.77
N TYR A 10 11.42 37.47 -6.83
CA TYR A 10 10.81 36.23 -7.36
C TYR A 10 9.38 36.36 -7.91
N LYS A 11 9.04 37.51 -8.51
CA LYS A 11 7.68 37.73 -9.07
C LYS A 11 7.34 36.81 -10.23
N ALA A 12 8.31 36.54 -11.11
CA ALA A 12 8.10 35.67 -12.27
C ALA A 12 7.83 34.24 -11.82
N GLU A 13 8.61 33.78 -10.84
CA GLU A 13 8.47 32.49 -10.16
C GLU A 13 7.10 32.32 -9.51
N LEU A 14 6.63 33.32 -8.75
CA LEU A 14 5.31 33.30 -8.13
C LEU A 14 4.18 33.33 -9.16
N ALA A 15 4.26 34.20 -10.16
CA ALA A 15 3.24 34.31 -11.21
C ALA A 15 3.07 32.98 -11.95
N LEU A 16 4.19 32.32 -12.29
CA LEU A 16 4.19 31.01 -12.90
C LEU A 16 3.61 29.94 -11.96
N SER A 17 3.99 29.98 -10.68
CA SER A 17 3.47 29.05 -9.66
C SER A 17 1.95 29.13 -9.53
N PHE A 18 1.36 30.33 -9.56
CA PHE A 18 -0.10 30.46 -9.49
C PHE A 18 -0.80 29.80 -10.68
N GLN A 19 -0.30 30.01 -11.88
CA GLN A 19 -0.89 29.44 -13.10
C GLN A 19 -0.70 27.93 -13.15
N ALA A 20 0.48 27.44 -12.74
CA ALA A 20 0.79 26.02 -12.66
C ALA A 20 -0.11 25.31 -11.62
N LEU A 21 -0.28 25.89 -10.43
CA LEU A 21 -1.17 25.35 -9.39
C LEU A 21 -2.63 25.34 -9.83
N GLN A 22 -3.08 26.36 -10.55
CA GLN A 22 -4.44 26.42 -11.11
C GLN A 22 -4.71 25.26 -12.08
N GLN A 23 -3.78 25.01 -13.00
CA GLN A 23 -3.91 23.91 -13.97
C GLN A 23 -3.75 22.54 -13.30
N ALA A 24 -2.79 22.40 -12.40
CA ALA A 24 -2.58 21.18 -11.63
C ALA A 24 -3.82 20.83 -10.80
N ALA A 25 -4.43 21.81 -10.13
CA ALA A 25 -5.66 21.63 -9.37
C ALA A 25 -6.87 21.32 -10.25
N GLN A 26 -6.96 21.89 -11.45
CA GLN A 26 -8.00 21.53 -12.40
C GLN A 26 -7.85 20.07 -12.84
N LEU A 27 -6.63 19.68 -13.22
CA LEU A 27 -6.30 18.32 -13.65
C LEU A 27 -6.59 17.30 -12.53
N SER A 28 -6.18 17.57 -11.30
CA SER A 28 -6.44 16.69 -10.16
C SER A 28 -7.94 16.49 -9.91
N GLN A 29 -8.75 17.55 -10.04
CA GLN A 29 -10.20 17.45 -9.87
C GLN A 29 -10.88 16.71 -11.04
N GLU A 30 -10.40 16.88 -12.27
CA GLU A 30 -10.92 16.15 -13.44
C GLU A 30 -10.63 14.65 -13.37
N ILE A 31 -9.43 14.27 -12.93
CA ILE A 31 -9.03 12.86 -12.79
C ILE A 31 -9.96 12.14 -11.81
N ILE A 32 -10.17 12.70 -10.61
CA ILE A 32 -11.00 12.06 -9.60
C ILE A 32 -12.50 12.05 -9.96
N ALA A 33 -12.98 13.05 -10.71
CA ALA A 33 -14.34 13.08 -11.23
C ALA A 33 -14.57 12.08 -12.38
N SER A 34 -13.54 11.75 -13.15
CA SER A 34 -13.63 10.78 -14.26
C SER A 34 -13.72 9.32 -13.78
N ASP A 35 -13.23 9.03 -12.58
CA ASP A 35 -13.26 7.69 -11.96
C ASP A 35 -14.69 7.23 -11.58
N ASP A 36 -15.64 8.16 -11.43
CA ASP A 36 -17.09 7.88 -11.24
C ASP A 36 -17.74 7.12 -12.41
N LYS A 37 -17.05 6.98 -13.55
CA LYS A 37 -17.57 6.32 -14.77
C LYS A 37 -17.13 4.86 -14.94
N GLY A 38 -16.54 4.24 -13.91
CA GLY A 38 -16.58 2.78 -13.74
C GLY A 38 -15.39 1.98 -14.27
N VAL A 39 -14.14 2.38 -13.98
CA VAL A 39 -12.98 1.50 -14.20
C VAL A 39 -11.97 1.62 -13.05
N THR A 40 -12.16 0.83 -11.99
CA THR A 40 -11.13 0.63 -10.97
C THR A 40 -10.36 -0.66 -11.28
N GLU A 41 -9.23 -0.52 -11.99
CA GLU A 41 -8.24 -1.59 -12.10
C GLU A 41 -7.13 -1.48 -11.05
N LYS A 42 -6.48 -2.63 -10.83
CA LYS A 42 -5.50 -2.98 -9.79
C LYS A 42 -4.48 -1.88 -9.49
N THR A 43 -4.08 -1.86 -8.21
CA THR A 43 -3.12 -1.05 -7.43
C THR A 43 -2.13 -0.09 -8.10
N ASP A 44 -1.79 -0.27 -9.38
CA ASP A 44 -0.79 0.54 -10.11
C ASP A 44 -1.44 1.47 -11.15
N LEU A 45 -2.77 1.39 -11.34
CA LEU A 45 -3.58 2.25 -12.22
C LEU A 45 -4.56 3.13 -11.42
N SER A 46 -4.29 3.32 -10.13
CA SER A 46 -5.16 4.11 -9.25
C SER A 46 -5.28 5.56 -9.76
N PRO A 47 -6.43 6.22 -9.56
CA PRO A 47 -6.61 7.62 -9.98
C PRO A 47 -5.57 8.55 -9.37
N VAL A 48 -5.05 8.22 -8.18
CA VAL A 48 -4.01 9.00 -7.53
C VAL A 48 -2.64 8.81 -8.19
N THR A 49 -2.23 7.58 -8.49
CA THR A 49 -0.99 7.32 -9.25
C THR A 49 -0.98 8.05 -10.59
N VAL A 50 -2.14 8.09 -11.27
CA VAL A 50 -2.29 8.82 -12.54
C VAL A 50 -2.18 10.33 -12.34
N ALA A 51 -2.79 10.88 -11.28
CA ALA A 51 -2.70 12.29 -10.94
C ALA A 51 -1.27 12.71 -10.55
N ASP A 52 -0.57 11.92 -9.74
CA ASP A 52 0.80 12.18 -9.31
C ASP A 52 1.74 12.35 -10.50
N PHE A 53 1.73 11.37 -11.43
CA PHE A 53 2.57 11.43 -12.63
C PHE A 53 2.18 12.58 -13.57
N ALA A 54 0.89 12.80 -13.80
CA ALA A 54 0.43 13.83 -14.73
C ALA A 54 0.74 15.24 -14.21
N ILE A 55 0.50 15.50 -12.92
CA ILE A 55 0.77 16.80 -12.31
C ILE A 55 2.27 17.03 -12.20
N GLN A 56 3.06 16.03 -11.76
CA GLN A 56 4.51 16.18 -11.69
C GLN A 56 5.10 16.47 -13.09
N ALA A 57 4.64 15.79 -14.14
CA ALA A 57 5.06 16.07 -15.51
C ALA A 57 4.70 17.49 -15.98
N LEU A 58 3.48 17.95 -15.70
CA LEU A 58 3.01 19.31 -16.00
C LEU A 58 3.87 20.37 -15.30
N LEU A 59 4.13 20.20 -13.99
CA LEU A 59 4.94 21.12 -13.20
C LEU A 59 6.37 21.17 -13.73
N ILE A 60 7.04 20.03 -13.88
CA ILE A 60 8.44 20.00 -14.34
C ILE A 60 8.55 20.58 -15.76
N ALA A 61 7.67 20.20 -16.69
CA ALA A 61 7.71 20.74 -18.05
C ALA A 61 7.52 22.26 -18.06
N THR A 62 6.59 22.79 -17.27
CA THR A 62 6.31 24.22 -17.15
C THR A 62 7.50 24.99 -16.60
N PHE A 63 8.07 24.54 -15.47
CA PHE A 63 9.17 25.24 -14.83
C PHE A 63 10.51 25.04 -15.54
N LYS A 64 10.76 23.88 -16.16
CA LYS A 64 11.95 23.65 -16.99
C LYS A 64 11.93 24.54 -18.24
N HIS A 65 10.76 24.80 -18.80
CA HIS A 65 10.63 25.73 -19.92
C HIS A 65 10.92 27.19 -19.51
N ALA A 66 10.41 27.62 -18.36
CA ALA A 66 10.62 28.99 -17.87
C ALA A 66 12.03 29.21 -17.27
N PHE A 67 12.59 28.19 -16.63
CA PHE A 67 13.89 28.22 -15.94
C PHE A 67 14.74 26.98 -16.34
N PRO A 68 15.35 26.99 -17.54
CA PRO A 68 16.04 25.82 -18.09
C PRO A 68 17.21 25.30 -17.25
N ASP A 69 17.91 26.20 -16.56
CA ASP A 69 19.11 25.89 -15.76
C ASP A 69 18.79 25.45 -14.32
N ASP A 70 17.53 25.51 -13.90
CA ASP A 70 17.13 25.13 -12.54
C ASP A 70 17.08 23.59 -12.40
N ASN A 71 17.29 23.12 -11.17
CA ASN A 71 17.16 21.72 -10.78
C ASN A 71 15.76 21.41 -10.25
N PHE A 72 15.40 20.14 -10.19
CA PHE A 72 14.06 19.68 -9.79
C PHE A 72 14.14 18.52 -8.80
N VAL A 73 13.25 18.51 -7.81
CA VAL A 73 13.05 17.40 -6.87
C VAL A 73 11.56 17.10 -6.83
N GLY A 74 11.18 15.88 -7.21
CA GLY A 74 9.79 15.40 -7.16
C GLY A 74 9.63 14.19 -6.26
N GLU A 75 8.38 13.80 -6.01
CA GLU A 75 8.05 12.54 -5.33
C GLU A 75 8.24 11.33 -6.26
N GLU A 76 7.77 11.45 -7.49
CA GLU A 76 7.68 10.33 -8.40
C GLU A 76 8.97 10.10 -9.20
N ASN A 77 9.17 8.86 -9.64
CA ASN A 77 10.20 8.47 -10.61
C ASN A 77 9.55 7.66 -11.75
N ALA A 78 10.10 7.71 -12.96
CA ALA A 78 9.42 7.14 -14.12
C ALA A 78 9.59 5.61 -14.24
N ALA A 79 10.20 4.91 -13.28
CA ALA A 79 10.41 3.46 -13.37
C ALA A 79 9.09 2.68 -13.50
N SER A 80 8.05 3.10 -12.78
CA SER A 80 6.70 2.52 -12.89
C SER A 80 6.06 2.82 -14.25
N LEU A 81 6.25 4.02 -14.80
CA LEU A 81 5.76 4.38 -16.14
C LEU A 81 6.44 3.56 -17.23
N ARG A 82 7.76 3.38 -17.14
CA ARG A 82 8.54 2.60 -18.11
C ARG A 82 8.26 1.10 -18.03
N SER A 83 7.80 0.60 -16.89
CA SER A 83 7.46 -0.83 -16.72
C SER A 83 6.00 -1.15 -16.99
N ASN A 84 5.12 -0.14 -17.08
CA ASN A 84 3.68 -0.30 -17.29
C ASN A 84 3.19 0.62 -18.43
N GLU A 85 3.13 0.07 -19.65
CA GLU A 85 2.69 0.79 -20.85
C GLU A 85 1.25 1.32 -20.73
N VAL A 86 0.36 0.62 -20.00
CA VAL A 86 -1.03 1.06 -19.82
C VAL A 86 -1.09 2.32 -18.95
N LEU A 87 -0.31 2.36 -17.87
CA LEU A 87 -0.20 3.54 -17.02
C LEU A 87 0.43 4.70 -17.80
N LEU A 88 1.51 4.44 -18.55
CA LEU A 88 2.17 5.42 -19.41
C LEU A 88 1.20 6.05 -20.40
N GLU A 89 0.44 5.24 -21.13
CA GLU A 89 -0.55 5.70 -22.10
C GLU A 89 -1.68 6.49 -21.44
N ARG A 90 -2.14 6.08 -20.25
CA ARG A 90 -3.21 6.81 -19.53
C ARG A 90 -2.75 8.19 -19.10
N VAL A 91 -1.55 8.30 -18.51
CA VAL A 91 -0.96 9.59 -18.10
C VAL A 91 -0.70 10.47 -19.33
N TRP A 92 -0.12 9.90 -20.39
CA TRP A 92 0.14 10.60 -21.64
C TRP A 92 -1.16 11.12 -22.28
N ALA A 93 -2.19 10.29 -22.40
CA ALA A 93 -3.47 10.68 -22.98
C ALA A 93 -4.17 11.79 -22.18
N LEU A 94 -4.02 11.81 -20.85
CA LEU A 94 -4.52 12.90 -20.00
C LEU A 94 -3.79 14.21 -20.28
N LEU A 95 -2.45 14.19 -20.30
CA LEU A 95 -1.64 15.38 -20.61
C LEU A 95 -1.92 15.93 -22.01
N GLN A 96 -2.11 15.08 -23.00
CA GLN A 96 -2.41 15.50 -24.37
C GLN A 96 -3.81 16.11 -24.53
N ARG A 97 -4.75 15.80 -23.62
CA ARG A 97 -6.08 16.41 -23.59
C ARG A 97 -6.06 17.80 -22.95
N LEU A 98 -5.08 18.08 -22.10
CA LEU A 98 -4.92 19.41 -21.54
C LEU A 98 -4.57 20.37 -22.67
N ARG A 99 -5.33 21.46 -22.75
CA ARG A 99 -4.92 22.67 -23.47
C ARG A 99 -4.31 23.60 -22.43
N PRO A 100 -3.02 23.45 -22.06
CA PRO A 100 -2.44 24.29 -21.03
C PRO A 100 -2.55 25.75 -21.47
N GLN A 101 -3.06 26.60 -20.59
CA GLN A 101 -3.02 28.04 -20.81
C GLN A 101 -1.56 28.47 -20.74
N THR A 102 -1.07 29.17 -21.77
CA THR A 102 0.25 29.80 -21.76
C THR A 102 0.38 30.66 -20.49
N PRO A 103 1.47 30.53 -19.73
CA PRO A 103 2.78 29.93 -20.05
C PRO A 103 2.98 28.45 -19.66
N CYS A 104 1.97 27.74 -19.15
CA CYS A 104 2.13 26.34 -18.76
C CYS A 104 2.42 25.44 -19.96
N GLN A 105 3.26 24.43 -19.76
CA GLN A 105 3.72 23.50 -20.80
C GLN A 105 3.45 22.05 -20.40
N VAL A 106 3.19 21.21 -21.39
CA VAL A 106 3.17 19.75 -21.22
C VAL A 106 4.34 19.13 -21.97
N PRO A 107 4.83 17.94 -21.59
CA PRO A 107 5.89 17.25 -22.32
C PRO A 107 5.49 17.01 -23.78
N ALA A 108 6.43 17.17 -24.73
CA ALA A 108 6.18 17.01 -26.15
C ALA A 108 6.14 15.54 -26.61
N THR A 109 6.78 14.64 -25.85
CA THR A 109 6.78 13.19 -26.13
C THR A 109 6.66 12.36 -24.85
N ARG A 110 6.20 11.11 -24.98
CA ARG A 110 6.18 10.11 -23.88
C ARG A 110 7.56 9.92 -23.25
N GLN A 111 8.60 9.86 -24.07
CA GLN A 111 9.97 9.71 -23.60
C GLN A 111 10.41 10.95 -22.81
N GLN A 112 10.17 12.16 -23.33
CA GLN A 112 10.47 13.40 -22.63
C GLN A 112 9.72 13.49 -21.29
N MET A 113 8.46 13.04 -21.23
CA MET A 113 7.71 12.98 -19.96
C MET A 113 8.44 12.12 -18.93
N CYS A 114 8.84 10.90 -19.30
CA CYS A 114 9.60 10.03 -18.39
C CYS A 114 10.95 10.62 -17.99
N ASP A 115 11.67 11.23 -18.95
CA ASP A 115 12.98 11.83 -18.69
C ASP A 115 12.87 13.02 -17.70
N LEU A 116 11.86 13.89 -17.87
CA LEU A 116 11.61 14.99 -16.94
C LEU A 116 11.29 14.50 -15.53
N ILE A 117 10.49 13.43 -15.39
CA ILE A 117 10.16 12.82 -14.10
C ILE A 117 11.41 12.19 -13.46
N ASP A 118 12.23 11.48 -14.25
CA ASP A 118 13.48 10.86 -13.78
C ASP A 118 14.51 11.90 -13.32
N ASP A 119 14.64 13.02 -14.04
CA ASP A 119 15.51 14.15 -13.67
C ASP A 119 15.16 14.69 -12.27
N ALA A 120 13.86 14.79 -11.96
CA ALA A 120 13.39 15.20 -10.64
C ALA A 120 13.56 14.11 -9.56
N GLY A 121 13.69 12.84 -9.95
CA GLY A 121 13.91 11.72 -9.05
C GLY A 121 15.36 11.60 -8.53
N GLY A 122 16.34 12.21 -9.22
CA GLY A 122 17.77 12.05 -8.98
C GLY A 122 18.52 13.24 -8.34
N ALA A 123 17.92 14.42 -8.24
CA ALA A 123 18.62 15.63 -7.75
C ALA A 123 18.62 15.78 -6.22
N SER A 124 19.60 16.54 -5.71
CA SER A 124 19.71 16.96 -4.30
C SER A 124 19.76 18.48 -4.24
N PRO A 125 18.96 19.16 -3.39
CA PRO A 125 18.85 20.61 -3.36
C PRO A 125 20.01 21.26 -2.56
N ARG A 126 21.26 20.98 -2.93
CA ARG A 126 22.45 21.43 -2.18
C ARG A 126 23.05 22.75 -2.68
N ARG A 127 22.98 23.03 -3.98
CA ARG A 127 23.57 24.22 -4.61
C ARG A 127 22.70 24.69 -5.77
N GLY A 128 22.69 26.00 -6.01
CA GLY A 128 21.91 26.62 -7.07
C GLY A 128 20.41 26.65 -6.76
N ARG A 129 19.62 26.92 -7.80
CA ARG A 129 18.16 26.98 -7.73
C ARG A 129 17.57 25.59 -7.94
N THR A 130 16.76 25.15 -7.00
CA THR A 130 16.10 23.83 -7.05
C THR A 130 14.62 23.98 -6.72
N TRP A 131 13.77 23.58 -7.65
CA TRP A 131 12.33 23.47 -7.44
C TRP A 131 12.01 22.13 -6.76
N VAL A 132 11.11 22.16 -5.79
CA VAL A 132 10.61 20.98 -5.09
C VAL A 132 9.11 20.90 -5.31
N PHE A 133 8.63 19.74 -5.77
CA PHE A 133 7.22 19.50 -6.05
C PHE A 133 6.71 18.30 -5.28
N ASP A 134 5.51 18.47 -4.72
CA ASP A 134 4.64 17.38 -4.30
C ASP A 134 3.36 17.48 -5.14
N PRO A 135 3.15 16.55 -6.11
CA PRO A 135 2.02 16.65 -7.02
C PRO A 135 0.67 16.45 -6.33
N ILE A 136 0.56 15.54 -5.35
CA ILE A 136 -0.62 15.33 -4.50
C ILE A 136 -0.17 14.92 -3.08
N ASP A 137 0.00 15.91 -2.21
CA ASP A 137 0.18 15.63 -0.78
C ASP A 137 -1.18 15.23 -0.18
N GLY A 138 -1.21 14.07 0.45
CA GLY A 138 -2.44 13.49 0.97
C GLY A 138 -3.11 12.48 0.05
N THR A 139 -2.35 11.63 -0.63
CA THR A 139 -2.84 10.54 -1.49
C THR A 139 -4.09 9.82 -0.94
N LYS A 140 -4.11 9.49 0.36
CA LYS A 140 -5.25 8.83 1.02
C LYS A 140 -6.51 9.70 1.08
N THR A 141 -6.37 10.98 1.39
CA THR A 141 -7.49 11.92 1.50
C THR A 141 -7.94 12.38 0.13
N TYR A 142 -7.02 12.52 -0.84
CA TYR A 142 -7.35 12.76 -2.24
C TYR A 142 -8.28 11.66 -2.77
N VAL A 143 -7.94 10.37 -2.63
CA VAL A 143 -8.82 9.25 -3.06
C VAL A 143 -10.18 9.27 -2.37
N ARG A 144 -10.26 9.79 -1.13
CA ARG A 144 -11.52 9.96 -0.37
C ARG A 144 -12.30 11.23 -0.73
N ARG A 145 -11.81 12.04 -1.67
CA ARG A 145 -12.36 13.36 -2.04
C ARG A 145 -12.36 14.35 -0.87
N GLU A 146 -11.45 14.17 0.06
CA GLU A 146 -11.21 15.01 1.23
C GLU A 146 -10.18 16.12 0.89
N LEU A 147 -9.69 16.84 1.89
CA LEU A 147 -8.63 17.84 1.71
C LEU A 147 -7.31 17.20 1.26
N TYR A 148 -6.66 17.81 0.27
CA TYR A 148 -5.32 17.49 -0.22
C TYR A 148 -4.63 18.77 -0.72
N ALA A 149 -3.34 18.72 -0.99
CA ALA A 149 -2.57 19.87 -1.47
C ALA A 149 -1.65 19.51 -2.65
N ILE A 150 -1.25 20.55 -3.38
CA ILE A 150 -0.23 20.50 -4.43
C ILE A 150 0.85 21.50 -4.01
N ASN A 151 2.08 21.04 -3.79
CA ASN A 151 3.15 21.86 -3.22
C ASN A 151 4.16 22.28 -4.29
N ILE A 152 4.53 23.57 -4.26
CA ILE A 152 5.64 24.14 -5.02
C ILE A 152 6.57 24.88 -4.07
N GLY A 153 7.82 24.45 -3.98
CA GLY A 153 8.88 25.14 -3.25
C GLY A 153 10.05 25.50 -4.15
N LEU A 154 10.70 26.64 -3.91
CA LEU A 154 11.99 27.00 -4.51
C LEU A 154 13.04 27.10 -3.41
N LEU A 155 14.11 26.33 -3.56
CA LEU A 155 15.31 26.38 -2.74
C LEU A 155 16.43 27.07 -3.51
N VAL A 156 17.09 28.05 -2.88
CA VAL A 156 18.31 28.68 -3.40
C VAL A 156 19.44 28.36 -2.45
N ASP A 157 20.43 27.61 -2.94
CA ASP A 157 21.56 27.10 -2.14
C ASP A 157 21.12 26.38 -0.85
N GLY A 158 20.06 25.58 -0.97
CA GLY A 158 19.51 24.79 0.13
C GLY A 158 18.60 25.55 1.10
N VAL A 159 18.35 26.84 0.86
CA VAL A 159 17.51 27.70 1.68
C VAL A 159 16.19 27.98 0.97
N GLN A 160 15.06 27.84 1.67
CA GLN A 160 13.73 28.15 1.11
C GLN A 160 13.65 29.61 0.71
N ALA A 161 13.31 29.90 -0.55
CA ALA A 161 13.16 31.24 -1.09
C ALA A 161 11.70 31.58 -1.41
N VAL A 162 10.97 30.62 -1.99
CA VAL A 162 9.54 30.75 -2.35
C VAL A 162 8.81 29.47 -1.94
N GLY A 163 7.59 29.62 -1.45
CA GLY A 163 6.64 28.53 -1.24
C GLY A 163 5.28 28.92 -1.78
N ALA A 164 4.64 28.03 -2.52
CA ALA A 164 3.29 28.21 -3.04
C ALA A 164 2.55 26.86 -3.00
N VAL A 165 1.43 26.81 -2.27
CA VAL A 165 0.64 25.61 -2.07
C VAL A 165 -0.75 25.84 -2.64
N GLY A 166 -1.14 24.99 -3.60
CA GLY A 166 -2.51 24.91 -4.07
C GLY A 166 -3.32 23.99 -3.16
N CYS A 167 -4.44 24.47 -2.65
CA CYS A 167 -5.37 23.71 -1.81
C CYS A 167 -6.73 23.65 -2.51
N PRO A 168 -6.94 22.67 -3.42
CA PRO A 168 -8.13 22.66 -4.29
C PRO A 168 -9.45 22.57 -3.52
N ASN A 169 -9.43 21.91 -2.36
CA ASN A 169 -10.60 21.65 -1.53
C ASN A 169 -10.67 22.52 -0.27
N LEU A 170 -9.75 23.46 -0.04
CA LEU A 170 -9.76 24.33 1.15
C LEU A 170 -10.15 25.76 0.77
N SER A 171 -11.22 26.28 1.37
CA SER A 171 -11.65 27.66 1.11
C SER A 171 -10.70 28.70 1.72
N ILE A 172 -10.53 29.83 1.01
CA ILE A 172 -9.89 31.03 1.56
C ILE A 172 -10.64 31.60 2.79
N HIS A 173 -11.92 31.25 2.94
CA HIS A 173 -12.81 31.65 4.02
C HIS A 173 -13.02 30.54 5.07
N ALA A 174 -12.20 29.49 5.05
CA ALA A 174 -12.25 28.42 6.04
C ALA A 174 -12.14 28.97 7.48
N LYS A 175 -12.68 28.21 8.44
CA LYS A 175 -12.60 28.51 9.87
C LYS A 175 -12.04 27.28 10.59
N GLY A 176 -11.14 27.51 11.55
CA GLY A 176 -10.57 26.45 12.37
C GLY A 176 -11.52 25.97 13.48
N PRO A 177 -11.30 24.76 14.03
CA PRO A 177 -10.29 23.78 13.62
C PRO A 177 -10.67 23.08 12.31
N VAL A 178 -9.68 22.83 11.45
CA VAL A 178 -9.87 22.22 10.12
C VAL A 178 -9.62 20.70 10.19
N ARG A 179 -10.47 19.93 9.53
CA ARG A 179 -10.41 18.47 9.41
C ARG A 179 -10.39 18.05 7.95
N ASN A 180 -9.94 16.82 7.66
CA ASN A 180 -9.88 16.29 6.29
C ASN A 180 -11.22 16.39 5.53
N ALA A 181 -12.36 16.29 6.22
CA ALA A 181 -13.69 16.34 5.63
C ALA A 181 -14.23 17.76 5.33
N ASP A 182 -13.53 18.83 5.72
CA ASP A 182 -13.99 20.22 5.57
C ASP A 182 -13.78 20.75 4.14
N VAL A 183 -14.35 20.03 3.17
CA VAL A 183 -14.18 20.27 1.73
C VAL A 183 -15.00 21.47 1.27
N ALA A 184 -14.36 22.33 0.49
CA ALA A 184 -14.95 23.46 -0.19
C ALA A 184 -14.63 23.45 -1.68
N SER A 185 -15.51 24.02 -2.51
CA SER A 185 -15.35 24.00 -3.96
C SER A 185 -14.53 25.16 -4.52
N ASP A 186 -14.37 26.26 -3.78
CA ASP A 186 -13.70 27.48 -4.23
C ASP A 186 -12.17 27.34 -4.25
N GLY A 187 -11.60 26.63 -3.27
CA GLY A 187 -10.18 26.38 -3.15
C GLY A 187 -9.35 27.64 -2.89
N CYS A 188 -8.09 27.49 -2.49
CA CYS A 188 -7.18 28.61 -2.30
C CYS A 188 -5.73 28.28 -2.68
N ILE A 189 -4.93 29.33 -2.85
CA ILE A 189 -3.47 29.25 -2.93
C ILE A 189 -2.90 30.01 -1.75
N VAL A 190 -2.03 29.37 -0.98
CA VAL A 190 -1.25 30.01 0.09
C VAL A 190 0.21 30.07 -0.33
N TYR A 191 0.82 31.23 -0.26
CA TYR A 191 2.18 31.43 -0.74
C TYR A 191 2.98 32.38 0.15
N ALA A 192 4.30 32.27 0.09
CA ALA A 192 5.22 33.15 0.82
C ALA A 192 6.53 33.31 0.05
N VAL A 193 7.16 34.47 0.24
CA VAL A 193 8.53 34.75 -0.21
C VAL A 193 9.34 35.09 1.03
N LYS A 194 10.53 34.50 1.13
CA LYS A 194 11.37 34.68 2.31
C LYS A 194 11.63 36.16 2.61
N GLY A 195 11.35 36.58 3.85
CA GLY A 195 11.47 37.94 4.35
C GLY A 195 10.35 38.90 3.93
N HIS A 196 9.28 38.43 3.26
CA HIS A 196 8.21 39.27 2.72
C HIS A 196 6.82 38.89 3.23
N GLY A 197 6.71 37.91 4.12
CA GLY A 197 5.43 37.44 4.69
C GLY A 197 4.72 36.39 3.84
N ALA A 198 3.66 35.83 4.42
CA ALA A 198 2.77 34.87 3.75
C ALA A 198 1.42 35.49 3.39
N TYR A 199 0.80 34.96 2.33
CA TYR A 199 -0.40 35.48 1.70
C TYR A 199 -1.32 34.33 1.27
N VAL A 200 -2.61 34.61 1.17
CA VAL A 200 -3.61 33.70 0.61
C VAL A 200 -4.42 34.39 -0.49
N ARG A 201 -4.76 33.63 -1.53
CA ARG A 201 -5.59 34.08 -2.65
C ARG A 201 -6.55 32.98 -3.10
N SER A 202 -7.61 33.37 -3.81
CA SER A 202 -8.54 32.43 -4.46
C SER A 202 -7.79 31.59 -5.50
N LEU A 203 -8.08 30.28 -5.54
CA LEU A 203 -7.52 29.38 -6.54
C LEU A 203 -8.14 29.64 -7.92
N ARG A 204 -9.46 29.89 -7.99
CA ARG A 204 -10.18 30.01 -9.28
C ARG A 204 -10.15 31.41 -9.87
N ASP A 205 -9.98 32.45 -9.04
CA ASP A 205 -9.95 33.85 -9.53
C ASP A 205 -8.54 34.28 -9.92
N GLY A 206 -8.23 34.25 -11.23
CA GLY A 206 -6.96 34.74 -11.78
C GLY A 206 -6.66 36.21 -11.45
N LYS A 207 -7.69 37.01 -11.11
CA LYS A 207 -7.60 38.42 -10.71
C LYS A 207 -7.88 38.69 -9.22
N GLY A 208 -8.08 37.65 -8.40
CA GLY A 208 -8.40 37.83 -6.98
C GLY A 208 -7.29 38.57 -6.21
N SER A 209 -7.67 39.51 -5.35
CA SER A 209 -6.73 40.21 -4.47
C SER A 209 -6.11 39.23 -3.48
N SER A 210 -4.79 39.33 -3.28
CA SER A 210 -4.07 38.52 -2.30
C SER A 210 -4.22 39.15 -0.92
N ARG A 211 -4.62 38.36 0.07
CA ARG A 211 -4.75 38.78 1.47
C ARG A 211 -3.51 38.35 2.23
N ARG A 212 -2.81 39.29 2.86
CA ARG A 212 -1.70 38.97 3.77
C ARG A 212 -2.21 38.19 4.97
N LEU A 213 -1.50 37.12 5.32
CA LEU A 213 -1.79 36.35 6.54
C LEU A 213 -1.27 37.12 7.76
N PRO A 214 -2.00 37.08 8.88
CA PRO A 214 -1.60 37.80 10.08
C PRO A 214 -0.27 37.24 10.61
N HIS A 215 0.62 38.14 10.99
CA HIS A 215 1.79 37.81 11.79
C HIS A 215 1.39 38.05 13.25
N PRO A 216 1.21 37.00 14.08
CA PRO A 216 0.80 37.18 15.47
C PRO A 216 1.80 38.10 16.18
N SER A 217 1.30 39.17 16.81
CA SER A 217 2.08 39.99 17.73
C SER A 217 2.62 39.09 18.86
N HIS A 218 3.85 39.34 19.30
CA HIS A 218 4.56 38.56 20.32
C HIS A 218 3.84 38.45 21.70
N SER A 219 2.63 38.98 21.88
CA SER A 219 1.98 39.20 23.18
C SER A 219 0.52 38.77 23.35
N ASP A 220 -0.19 38.31 22.31
CA ASP A 220 -1.67 38.31 22.38
C ASP A 220 -2.34 36.92 22.44
N ASP A 221 -1.59 35.81 22.32
CA ASP A 221 -2.16 34.46 22.23
C ASP A 221 -1.25 33.40 22.86
N ASP A 222 -1.44 33.17 24.17
CA ASP A 222 -0.71 32.16 24.95
C ASP A 222 -1.29 30.74 24.77
N ASP A 223 -2.42 30.60 24.08
CA ASP A 223 -3.13 29.32 23.95
C ASP A 223 -2.52 28.42 22.86
N VAL A 224 -2.11 27.21 23.25
CA VAL A 224 -1.59 26.20 22.34
C VAL A 224 -2.74 25.53 21.56
N ARG A 225 -2.73 25.63 20.23
CA ARG A 225 -3.69 24.98 19.34
C ARG A 225 -2.99 23.97 18.43
N PHE A 226 -3.26 22.69 18.66
CA PHE A 226 -2.59 21.60 17.96
C PHE A 226 -3.07 21.44 16.51
N VAL A 227 -2.11 21.13 15.65
CA VAL A 227 -2.29 20.62 14.29
C VAL A 227 -1.58 19.28 14.20
N THR A 228 -2.32 18.22 13.93
CA THR A 228 -1.79 16.85 13.93
C THR A 228 -2.50 15.98 12.88
N SER A 229 -2.18 14.69 12.86
CA SER A 229 -3.06 13.67 12.33
C SER A 229 -3.27 12.58 13.37
N PHE A 230 -4.53 12.32 13.70
CA PHE A 230 -4.92 11.28 14.66
C PHE A 230 -5.68 10.15 13.96
N GLY A 231 -5.40 8.89 14.33
CA GLY A 231 -6.12 7.71 13.84
C GLY A 231 -5.87 7.28 12.39
N LEU A 232 -5.37 8.14 11.50
CA LEU A 232 -5.18 7.84 10.06
C LEU A 232 -3.72 7.65 9.62
N VAL A 233 -2.77 8.23 10.35
CA VAL A 233 -1.32 8.16 10.06
C VAL A 233 -0.60 7.38 11.16
N ASP A 234 -0.11 6.18 10.84
CA ASP A 234 0.53 5.25 11.77
C ASP A 234 2.05 5.48 11.96
N SER A 235 2.57 6.64 11.54
CA SER A 235 4.02 6.91 11.63
C SER A 235 4.44 7.66 12.90
N GLY A 236 3.48 8.29 13.59
CA GLY A 236 3.70 9.04 14.82
C GLY A 236 3.76 8.10 16.03
N LEU A 237 4.67 8.36 16.97
CA LEU A 237 4.80 7.60 18.20
C LEU A 237 3.51 7.69 19.03
N ASP A 238 2.95 6.52 19.36
CA ASP A 238 1.63 6.41 20.01
C ASP A 238 1.63 7.12 21.36
N ASP A 239 0.50 7.75 21.70
CA ASP A 239 0.21 8.48 22.96
C ASP A 239 1.10 9.69 23.27
N VAL A 240 2.27 9.85 22.62
CA VAL A 240 3.20 10.95 22.88
C VAL A 240 2.58 12.30 22.51
N HIS A 241 1.98 12.42 21.32
CA HIS A 241 1.48 13.72 20.85
C HIS A 241 0.27 14.19 21.67
N GLU A 242 -0.64 13.27 22.03
CA GLU A 242 -1.77 13.56 22.91
C GLU A 242 -1.29 13.94 24.33
N THR A 243 -0.29 13.23 24.86
CA THR A 243 0.27 13.53 26.18
C THR A 243 0.97 14.89 26.18
N VAL A 244 1.72 15.23 25.13
CA VAL A 244 2.34 16.56 24.97
C VAL A 244 1.27 17.65 24.93
N ALA A 245 0.20 17.46 24.16
CA ALA A 245 -0.91 18.41 24.10
C ALA A 245 -1.57 18.60 25.48
N LYS A 246 -1.81 17.50 26.20
CA LYS A 246 -2.36 17.51 27.56
C LYS A 246 -1.44 18.25 28.55
N CYS A 247 -0.13 18.05 28.46
CA CYS A 247 0.86 18.76 29.29
C CYS A 247 0.90 20.27 28.99
N LEU A 248 0.58 20.67 27.75
CA LEU A 248 0.50 22.06 27.32
C LEU A 248 -0.89 22.69 27.53
N GLY A 249 -1.85 21.97 28.11
CA GLY A 249 -3.21 22.46 28.31
C GLY A 249 -4.03 22.61 27.02
N ALA A 250 -3.58 22.00 25.92
CA ALA A 250 -4.19 22.16 24.61
C ALA A 250 -5.30 21.12 24.33
N SER A 251 -6.31 21.52 23.57
CA SER A 251 -7.25 20.56 22.97
C SER A 251 -6.55 19.69 21.92
N PHE A 252 -6.83 18.39 21.94
CA PHE A 252 -6.29 17.40 21.01
C PHE A 252 -7.45 16.63 20.36
N PRO A 253 -7.44 16.39 19.03
CA PRO A 253 -6.36 16.66 18.08
C PRO A 253 -6.27 18.11 17.58
N GLY A 254 -7.24 18.97 17.88
CA GLY A 254 -7.31 20.31 17.30
C GLY A 254 -7.65 20.24 15.81
N CYS A 255 -6.75 20.74 14.94
CA CYS A 255 -6.83 20.47 13.50
C CYS A 255 -6.27 19.07 13.20
N ASP A 256 -7.05 18.24 12.51
CA ASP A 256 -6.72 16.84 12.22
C ASP A 256 -6.64 16.61 10.70
N LEU A 257 -5.40 16.61 10.20
CA LEU A 257 -5.06 16.62 8.78
C LEU A 257 -4.02 15.56 8.47
N VAL A 258 -4.39 14.58 7.64
CA VAL A 258 -3.44 13.59 7.13
C VAL A 258 -2.30 14.24 6.33
N PRO A 259 -2.58 15.15 5.35
CA PRO A 259 -1.55 15.69 4.46
C PRO A 259 -0.61 16.65 5.20
N TRP A 260 0.70 16.50 5.03
CA TRP A 260 1.70 17.29 5.75
C TRP A 260 1.73 18.74 5.30
N VAL A 261 1.64 18.98 4.00
CA VAL A 261 1.60 20.30 3.37
C VAL A 261 0.43 21.11 3.93
N LEU A 262 -0.76 20.50 4.06
CA LEU A 262 -1.92 21.17 4.64
C LEU A 262 -1.75 21.52 6.13
N ARG A 263 -0.96 20.77 6.90
CA ARG A 263 -0.65 21.16 8.29
C ARG A 263 0.12 22.47 8.32
N TRP A 264 1.09 22.66 7.44
CA TRP A 264 1.82 23.93 7.32
C TRP A 264 0.92 25.08 6.87
N VAL A 265 0.02 24.82 5.91
CA VAL A 265 -0.98 25.81 5.47
C VAL A 265 -1.86 26.25 6.64
N VAL A 266 -2.39 25.31 7.41
CA VAL A 266 -3.28 25.59 8.54
C VAL A 266 -2.56 26.30 9.69
N LEU A 267 -1.28 25.99 9.91
CA LEU A 267 -0.42 26.74 10.84
C LEU A 267 -0.23 28.18 10.36
N ALA A 268 0.09 28.39 9.08
CA ALA A 268 0.28 29.74 8.51
C ALA A 268 -1.04 30.56 8.49
N MET A 269 -2.18 29.91 8.25
CA MET A 269 -3.49 30.56 8.27
C MET A 269 -3.99 30.86 9.70
N GLY A 270 -3.29 30.39 10.74
CA GLY A 270 -3.61 30.64 12.14
C GLY A 270 -4.75 29.79 12.71
N PHE A 271 -5.22 28.76 11.99
CA PHE A 271 -6.25 27.85 12.52
C PHE A 271 -5.71 26.88 13.58
N GLY A 272 -4.40 26.68 13.60
CA GLY A 272 -3.63 26.17 14.73
C GLY A 272 -2.30 26.90 14.79
N ASN A 273 -1.53 26.70 15.87
CA ASN A 273 -0.23 27.34 16.02
C ASN A 273 0.90 26.36 16.35
N THR A 274 0.58 25.12 16.75
CA THR A 274 1.60 24.17 17.21
C THR A 274 1.44 22.82 16.52
N THR A 275 2.54 22.26 16.02
CA THR A 275 2.60 20.85 15.61
C THR A 275 3.81 20.16 16.22
N VAL A 276 3.59 18.93 16.67
CA VAL A 276 4.64 18.04 17.18
C VAL A 276 4.49 16.72 16.47
N TRP A 277 5.61 16.21 15.95
CA TRP A 277 5.65 14.89 15.36
C TRP A 277 6.92 14.16 15.76
N VAL A 278 6.76 13.06 16.46
CA VAL A 278 7.84 12.12 16.80
C VAL A 278 7.55 10.84 16.06
N TYR A 279 8.50 10.32 15.27
CA TYR A 279 8.29 9.08 14.54
C TYR A 279 8.42 7.85 15.44
N LYS A 280 7.64 6.79 15.17
CA LYS A 280 7.76 5.48 15.87
C LYS A 280 9.14 4.84 15.75
N ARG A 281 9.82 5.08 14.63
CA ARG A 281 11.12 4.47 14.32
C ARG A 281 12.15 5.52 13.94
N ARG A 282 13.39 5.31 14.41
CA ARG A 282 14.55 6.19 14.14
C ARG A 282 15.06 6.17 12.71
N ASP A 283 14.74 5.11 11.97
CA ASP A 283 15.12 4.93 10.56
C ASP A 283 14.11 5.58 9.59
N ARG A 284 13.01 6.13 10.11
CA ARG A 284 12.01 6.85 9.31
C ARG A 284 12.41 8.32 9.19
N PHE A 285 12.55 8.77 7.95
CA PHE A 285 12.84 10.17 7.63
C PHE A 285 11.67 10.82 6.90
N ALA A 286 11.49 12.11 7.16
CA ALA A 286 10.58 12.98 6.44
C ALA A 286 11.04 13.16 4.98
N LYS A 287 10.10 13.37 4.06
CA LYS A 287 10.39 13.62 2.64
C LYS A 287 10.52 15.12 2.40
N VAL A 288 11.43 15.54 1.52
CA VAL A 288 11.66 16.98 1.31
C VAL A 288 10.44 17.65 0.66
N TRP A 289 9.70 16.96 -0.22
CA TRP A 289 8.52 17.50 -0.90
C TRP A 289 7.30 17.72 0.00
N ASP A 290 7.10 16.91 1.04
CA ASP A 290 6.05 17.12 2.06
C ASP A 290 6.22 18.44 2.87
N HIS A 291 7.40 19.08 2.80
CA HIS A 291 7.79 20.15 3.74
C HIS A 291 8.39 21.39 3.10
N ALA A 292 9.28 21.25 2.11
CA ALA A 292 9.97 22.39 1.50
C ALA A 292 8.99 23.29 0.74
N GLY A 293 9.11 24.61 0.90
CA GLY A 293 8.14 25.59 0.42
C GLY A 293 6.96 25.77 1.38
N ALA A 294 6.32 24.67 1.79
CA ALA A 294 5.18 24.70 2.71
C ALA A 294 5.57 25.20 4.12
N MET A 295 6.72 24.76 4.65
CA MET A 295 7.24 25.23 5.94
C MET A 295 7.51 26.74 5.95
N LEU A 296 7.97 27.31 4.83
CA LEU A 296 8.24 28.74 4.69
C LEU A 296 6.97 29.56 4.95
N LEU A 297 5.79 29.04 4.62
CA LEU A 297 4.51 29.71 4.89
C LEU A 297 4.35 30.02 6.38
N PHE A 298 4.70 29.06 7.24
CA PHE A 298 4.59 29.23 8.69
C PHE A 298 5.72 30.10 9.25
N GLU A 299 6.95 29.93 8.75
CA GLU A 299 8.11 30.77 9.13
C GLU A 299 7.84 32.26 8.87
N GLU A 300 7.25 32.60 7.71
CA GLU A 300 6.92 33.97 7.34
C GLU A 300 5.73 34.56 8.12
N THR A 301 4.99 33.72 8.85
CA THR A 301 3.98 34.13 9.84
C THR A 301 4.52 34.17 11.27
N GLY A 302 5.83 34.03 11.49
CA GLY A 302 6.46 34.11 12.82
C GLY A 302 6.60 32.75 13.53
N GLY A 303 6.38 31.66 12.80
CA GLY A 303 6.58 30.31 13.29
C GLY A 303 8.06 29.92 13.35
N LYS A 304 8.43 29.13 14.35
CA LYS A 304 9.75 28.51 14.48
C LYS A 304 9.63 27.00 14.31
N ILE A 305 10.50 26.42 13.49
CA ILE A 305 10.47 24.99 13.14
C ILE A 305 11.83 24.37 13.47
N THR A 306 11.83 23.29 14.25
CA THR A 306 13.02 22.49 14.52
C THR A 306 12.68 21.00 14.52
N ASP A 307 13.71 20.17 14.54
CA ASP A 307 13.55 18.77 14.93
C ASP A 307 13.39 18.63 16.46
N ILE A 308 13.20 17.41 16.97
CA ILE A 308 13.05 17.18 18.43
C ILE A 308 14.33 17.45 19.22
N PHE A 309 15.47 17.60 18.53
CA PHE A 309 16.77 18.01 19.08
C PHE A 309 16.97 19.52 19.05
N GLY A 310 15.99 20.29 18.56
CA GLY A 310 16.08 21.75 18.47
C GLY A 310 17.00 22.22 17.34
N ARG A 311 17.39 21.31 16.43
CA ARG A 311 18.21 21.65 15.27
C ARG A 311 17.31 22.20 14.15
N PRO A 312 17.79 23.19 13.38
CA PRO A 312 17.07 23.67 12.21
C PRO A 312 16.89 22.53 11.19
N MET A 313 15.83 22.61 10.39
CA MET A 313 15.54 21.62 9.36
C MET A 313 16.55 21.74 8.21
N ASP A 314 17.27 20.67 7.92
CA ASP A 314 18.27 20.58 6.86
C ASP A 314 17.66 19.94 5.62
N LEU A 315 17.33 20.80 4.64
CA LEU A 315 16.74 20.38 3.37
C LEU A 315 17.80 19.94 2.35
N THR A 316 19.10 20.02 2.66
CA THR A 316 20.19 19.90 1.66
C THR A 316 20.71 18.48 1.42
N VAL A 317 20.30 17.52 2.25
CA VAL A 317 20.89 16.16 2.35
C VAL A 317 20.41 15.22 1.23
N GLY A 318 19.40 15.62 0.47
CA GLY A 318 18.84 14.84 -0.63
C GLY A 318 17.32 14.96 -0.67
N ARG A 319 16.67 13.85 -0.96
CA ARG A 319 15.20 13.71 -1.05
C ARG A 319 14.52 13.47 0.30
N GLN A 320 15.31 13.28 1.36
CA GLN A 320 14.83 13.01 2.72
C GLN A 320 15.60 13.88 3.73
N LEU A 321 14.94 14.26 4.82
CA LEU A 321 15.55 15.03 5.90
C LEU A 321 16.33 14.12 6.87
N SER A 322 17.32 13.39 6.36
CA SER A 322 18.04 12.36 7.13
C SER A 322 18.92 12.90 8.27
N ASN A 323 19.22 14.20 8.25
CA ASN A 323 19.93 14.87 9.34
C ASN A 323 19.01 15.29 10.49
N ASN A 324 17.68 15.29 10.28
CA ASN A 324 16.69 15.67 11.27
C ASN A 324 15.83 14.47 11.70
N PHE A 325 15.19 14.58 12.86
CA PHE A 325 14.28 13.55 13.35
C PHE A 325 13.09 14.18 14.05
N GLY A 326 11.89 13.90 13.52
CA GLY A 326 10.65 14.51 13.99
C GLY A 326 10.58 16.01 13.75
N PHE A 327 9.49 16.62 14.23
CA PHE A 327 9.17 18.02 14.06
C PHE A 327 8.63 18.61 15.37
N VAL A 328 9.05 19.83 15.65
CA VAL A 328 8.44 20.72 16.64
C VAL A 328 8.32 22.08 15.98
N ALA A 329 7.09 22.51 15.71
CA ALA A 329 6.79 23.84 15.22
C ALA A 329 5.79 24.54 16.14
N ALA A 330 6.08 25.79 16.46
CA ALA A 330 5.24 26.68 17.28
C ALA A 330 5.65 28.14 17.01
N PRO A 331 4.85 29.15 17.41
CA PRO A 331 5.33 30.52 17.52
C PRO A 331 6.67 30.60 18.25
N GLU A 332 7.55 31.52 17.83
CA GLU A 332 8.90 31.63 18.39
C GLU A 332 8.91 31.78 19.92
N THR A 333 7.93 32.48 20.49
CA THR A 333 7.76 32.66 21.94
C THR A 333 7.47 31.36 22.69
N MET A 334 6.72 30.44 22.08
CA MET A 334 6.27 29.18 22.69
C MET A 334 7.19 28.00 22.37
N HIS A 335 7.95 28.06 21.28
CA HIS A 335 8.71 26.94 20.73
C HIS A 335 9.62 26.25 21.75
N ARG A 336 10.33 27.04 22.58
CA ARG A 336 11.22 26.51 23.62
C ARG A 336 10.45 25.70 24.68
N CYS A 337 9.26 26.17 25.07
CA CYS A 337 8.41 25.48 26.03
C CYS A 337 7.90 24.16 25.45
N VAL A 338 7.32 24.19 24.23
CA VAL A 338 6.82 23.00 23.54
C VAL A 338 7.92 21.95 23.36
N LEU A 339 9.11 22.34 22.90
CA LEU A 339 10.26 21.45 22.75
C LEU A 339 10.69 20.81 24.09
N GLY A 340 10.65 21.59 25.17
CA GLY A 340 10.92 21.11 26.53
C GLY A 340 9.93 20.01 26.96
N VAL A 341 8.64 20.26 26.77
CA VAL A 341 7.57 19.30 27.08
C VAL A 341 7.70 18.02 26.26
N VAL A 342 7.98 18.12 24.95
CA VAL A 342 8.19 16.93 24.10
C VAL A 342 9.29 16.03 24.66
N ARG A 343 10.45 16.61 25.02
CA ARG A 343 11.56 15.83 25.58
C ARG A 343 11.24 15.26 26.95
N GLN A 344 10.49 15.99 27.76
CA GLN A 344 10.04 15.52 29.07
C GLN A 344 9.11 14.32 28.92
N VAL A 345 8.09 14.40 28.06
CA VAL A 345 7.13 13.32 27.80
C VAL A 345 7.86 12.08 27.28
N LEU A 346 8.78 12.24 26.32
CA LEU A 346 9.58 11.12 25.81
C LEU A 346 10.38 10.41 26.92
N ARG A 347 10.96 11.16 27.86
CA ARG A 347 11.66 10.56 29.01
C ARG A 347 10.69 9.87 29.97
N GLN A 348 9.57 10.52 30.29
CA GLN A 348 8.56 10.00 31.24
C GLN A 348 7.91 8.71 30.74
N GLN A 349 7.69 8.58 29.43
CA GLN A 349 7.12 7.39 28.80
C GLN A 349 8.18 6.33 28.43
N GLY A 350 9.44 6.51 28.83
CA GLY A 350 10.51 5.52 28.60
C GLY A 350 11.09 5.50 27.19
N HIS A 351 10.77 6.49 26.34
CA HIS A 351 11.27 6.66 24.98
C HIS A 351 12.58 7.47 24.92
N GLU A 352 13.49 7.26 25.87
CA GLU A 352 14.80 7.93 25.88
C GLU A 352 15.67 7.56 24.67
N ASP A 353 15.45 6.37 24.12
CA ASP A 353 16.07 5.91 22.88
C ASP A 353 15.75 6.85 21.71
N MET A 354 14.60 7.54 21.71
CA MET A 354 14.25 8.59 20.74
C MET A 354 15.09 9.87 20.89
N LEU A 355 15.80 10.03 22.01
CA LEU A 355 16.66 11.19 22.30
C LEU A 355 18.17 10.89 22.21
N ARG A 356 18.60 9.66 21.93
CA ARG A 356 20.03 9.29 21.76
C ARG A 356 20.55 9.60 20.35
N GLY A 357 21.50 10.52 20.18
CA GLY A 357 22.04 10.83 18.85
C GLY A 357 22.47 9.59 18.06
N THR A 358 22.12 9.53 16.77
CA THR A 358 22.55 8.43 15.89
C THR A 358 24.08 8.40 15.88
N ARG A 359 24.68 7.30 16.34
CA ARG A 359 26.12 7.06 16.15
C ARG A 359 26.39 7.11 14.65
N MET A 360 26.96 8.23 14.17
CA MET A 360 27.62 8.25 12.88
C MET A 360 28.68 7.15 12.87
N THR A 361 28.69 6.41 11.78
CA THR A 361 29.62 5.34 11.46
C THR A 361 31.07 5.80 11.68
N LEU A 362 31.79 5.06 12.53
CA LEU A 362 33.22 5.23 12.82
C LEU A 362 34.08 5.07 11.55
N SER A 363 34.22 6.13 10.75
CA SER A 363 35.26 6.18 9.71
C SER A 363 35.90 7.55 9.46
N ARG A 364 35.48 8.64 10.14
CA ARG A 364 36.13 9.95 10.01
C ARG A 364 36.06 10.81 11.29
N ILE A 365 36.72 10.40 12.37
CA ILE A 365 37.16 11.33 13.43
C ILE A 365 38.53 10.86 13.93
N GLN A 366 39.58 11.21 13.20
CA GLN A 366 40.92 11.40 13.72
C GLN A 366 41.31 12.84 13.35
N SER A 367 40.75 13.83 14.06
CA SER A 367 41.29 15.19 14.19
C SER A 367 40.26 16.12 14.84
N ASP A 368 39.89 15.92 16.11
CA ASP A 368 39.55 17.05 17.02
C ASP A 368 39.36 16.54 18.46
N GLN A 369 40.25 16.91 19.37
CA GLN A 369 40.20 16.53 20.80
C GLN A 369 39.66 17.68 21.67
N SER A 370 38.50 18.25 21.32
CA SER A 370 37.89 19.34 22.12
C SER A 370 36.47 19.06 22.64
N ILE A 371 35.86 17.91 22.32
CA ILE A 371 34.45 17.63 22.68
C ILE A 371 34.34 16.31 23.47
N THR A 372 34.89 16.24 24.68
CA THR A 372 34.59 15.11 25.60
C THR A 372 34.59 15.49 27.09
N ARG A 373 34.17 16.72 27.45
CA ARG A 373 34.12 17.15 28.87
C ARG A 373 32.84 17.90 29.32
N GLN A 374 31.69 17.68 28.67
CA GLN A 374 30.43 18.33 29.08
C GLN A 374 29.20 17.40 29.19
N LEU A 375 29.37 16.08 29.32
CA LEU A 375 28.23 15.14 29.39
C LEU A 375 28.02 14.43 30.74
N GLU A 376 28.68 14.86 31.81
CA GLU A 376 28.45 14.33 33.16
C GLU A 376 28.26 15.47 34.16
N ALA A 377 27.04 16.01 34.25
CA ALA A 377 26.45 16.62 35.46
C ALA A 377 25.04 17.17 35.15
N VAL A 378 24.00 16.41 35.45
CA VAL A 378 22.66 16.98 35.70
C VAL A 378 22.07 16.27 36.93
N PRO A 379 21.67 16.99 38.00
CA PRO A 379 21.09 16.36 39.18
C PRO A 379 19.63 15.94 38.93
N MET A 380 19.22 14.87 39.61
CA MET A 380 17.84 14.42 39.75
C MET A 380 16.95 15.53 40.35
N PHE A 381 15.89 15.94 39.65
CA PHE A 381 14.85 16.84 40.18
C PHE A 381 13.55 16.06 40.46
N SER A 382 13.01 16.30 41.66
CA SER A 382 11.72 15.80 42.19
C SER A 382 10.54 16.64 41.65
N PRO A 383 9.30 16.11 41.58
CA PRO A 383 8.24 16.67 40.75
C PRO A 383 7.36 17.67 41.51
N ARG A 384 7.25 18.90 40.99
CA ARG A 384 6.09 19.80 41.04
C ARG A 384 6.48 21.11 40.36
N LEU A 385 5.97 21.34 39.16
CA LEU A 385 5.93 22.66 38.52
C LEU A 385 4.50 22.83 38.01
N GLU A 386 3.80 23.75 38.65
CA GLU A 386 2.47 24.21 38.25
C GLU A 386 2.58 25.13 37.01
N ALA A 387 1.51 25.17 36.22
CA ALA A 387 1.46 25.76 34.89
C ALA A 387 1.37 27.31 34.86
N SER A 388 2.18 28.02 35.66
CA SER A 388 2.10 29.50 35.75
C SER A 388 3.36 30.27 35.30
N ASP A 389 4.43 29.62 34.85
CA ASP A 389 5.71 30.29 34.56
C ASP A 389 6.00 30.50 33.06
N CYS A 390 5.00 30.91 32.26
CA CYS A 390 5.24 31.33 30.87
C CYS A 390 5.17 32.85 30.64
N SER A 391 5.09 33.67 31.70
CA SER A 391 5.02 35.13 31.57
C SER A 391 6.00 35.84 32.52
N SER A 392 7.29 35.85 32.20
CA SER A 392 8.20 36.93 32.63
C SER A 392 9.45 37.00 31.75
N GLY A 393 9.46 37.99 30.86
CA GLY A 393 10.69 38.45 30.23
C GLY A 393 11.45 39.33 31.23
N GLN A 394 12.62 38.88 31.69
CA GLN A 394 13.59 39.76 32.33
C GLN A 394 15.00 39.59 31.74
N GLN A 395 15.48 40.75 31.31
CA GLN A 395 16.73 41.09 30.68
C GLN A 395 17.89 40.88 31.67
N TYR A 396 18.94 40.15 31.30
CA TYR A 396 20.21 40.16 32.03
C TYR A 396 21.34 40.63 31.12
N MET A 397 21.92 41.75 31.54
CA MET A 397 23.06 42.44 30.94
C MET A 397 24.35 41.63 31.03
N LEU A 398 25.21 41.87 30.03
CA LEU A 398 26.61 41.46 29.96
C LEU A 398 27.44 41.98 31.14
N HIS A 399 28.22 41.09 31.76
CA HIS A 399 29.41 41.45 32.53
C HIS A 399 30.62 40.60 32.10
N SER A 400 31.70 41.30 31.76
CA SER A 400 33.04 40.78 31.43
C SER A 400 33.69 40.02 32.58
N PRO A 401 34.62 39.09 32.32
CA PRO A 401 35.50 38.54 33.33
C PRO A 401 36.80 39.34 33.46
N HIS A 402 37.17 39.65 34.70
CA HIS A 402 38.49 40.15 35.11
C HIS A 402 39.47 38.99 35.37
N GLN A 403 40.68 39.17 34.84
CA GLN A 403 42.01 38.85 35.41
C GLN A 403 42.24 37.51 36.13
N ALA A 404 43.03 36.66 35.46
CA ALA A 404 43.83 35.62 36.09
C ALA A 404 45.25 36.15 36.41
N SER A 405 45.78 35.77 37.58
CA SER A 405 47.17 35.94 38.00
C SER A 405 47.94 34.62 37.81
N PRO A 406 49.26 34.62 37.50
CA PRO A 406 50.06 33.42 37.26
C PRO A 406 50.86 33.00 38.50
N ASN A 407 51.17 31.70 38.60
CA ASN A 407 52.32 31.05 39.28
C ASN A 407 51.89 29.60 39.65
N GLY A 408 52.63 28.53 39.45
CA GLY A 408 53.95 28.31 38.88
C GLY A 408 54.12 26.81 38.63
N TYR A 409 54.94 26.44 37.65
CA TYR A 409 55.38 25.07 37.41
C TYR A 409 56.87 25.00 37.76
N GLU A 410 57.22 24.08 38.65
CA GLU A 410 58.58 23.83 39.09
C GLU A 410 59.21 22.73 38.21
N GLN A 411 60.31 23.07 37.55
CA GLN A 411 61.20 22.13 36.86
C GLN A 411 62.15 21.50 37.87
N VAL A 412 62.33 20.18 37.80
CA VAL A 412 63.46 19.50 38.47
C VAL A 412 64.43 18.99 37.41
N GLN A 413 65.67 19.48 37.51
CA GLN A 413 66.82 19.13 36.68
C GLN A 413 67.50 17.84 37.15
N LEU A 414 68.15 17.17 36.18
CA LEU A 414 69.12 16.09 36.39
C LEU A 414 70.35 16.55 37.17
N ARG A 415 70.82 15.72 38.12
CA ARG A 415 72.24 15.58 38.46
C ARG A 415 72.63 14.14 38.82
N GLU A 416 73.74 13.74 38.21
CA GLU A 416 74.82 12.87 38.71
C GLU A 416 74.51 11.38 38.95
N LEU A 417 74.73 10.59 37.89
CA LEU A 417 75.32 9.25 38.00
C LEU A 417 76.84 9.41 38.10
N ASP A 418 77.42 8.98 39.22
CA ASP A 418 78.71 8.31 39.22
C ASP A 418 78.86 7.46 40.49
N ASN A 419 79.58 6.36 40.36
CA ASN A 419 79.86 5.29 41.33
C ASN A 419 78.71 4.33 41.63
N TYR A 420 78.76 3.14 41.03
CA TYR A 420 79.19 1.94 41.77
C TYR A 420 79.49 0.80 40.78
N GLY A 421 80.77 0.48 40.62
CA GLY A 421 81.18 -0.82 40.09
C GLY A 421 81.30 -1.81 41.24
N SER A 422 80.52 -2.90 41.18
CA SER A 422 80.87 -4.26 41.63
C SER A 422 79.62 -5.14 41.65
N THR A 423 79.57 -6.13 40.76
CA THR A 423 78.58 -7.21 40.68
C THR A 423 78.64 -8.15 41.90
N PRO A 424 77.50 -8.53 42.52
CA PRO A 424 77.39 -9.76 43.29
C PRO A 424 77.05 -10.97 42.38
N PRO A 425 77.38 -12.20 42.78
CA PRO A 425 77.15 -13.41 41.97
C PRO A 425 75.65 -13.73 41.84
N PRO A 426 75.25 -14.50 40.81
CA PRO A 426 73.85 -14.85 40.59
C PRO A 426 73.35 -15.80 41.68
N ASP A 427 72.23 -15.43 42.31
CA ASP A 427 71.51 -16.32 43.22
C ASP A 427 71.04 -17.59 42.50
N PRO A 428 71.05 -18.76 43.18
CA PRO A 428 70.55 -20.00 42.59
C PRO A 428 69.04 -19.89 42.31
N PRO A 429 68.54 -20.53 41.24
CA PRO A 429 67.14 -20.39 40.84
C PRO A 429 66.20 -20.94 41.92
N PRO A 430 65.08 -20.24 42.22
CA PRO A 430 64.12 -20.72 43.20
C PRO A 430 63.48 -22.04 42.72
N LYS A 431 63.40 -23.01 43.63
CA LYS A 431 62.74 -24.30 43.39
C LYS A 431 61.27 -24.07 43.04
N THR A 432 60.86 -24.51 41.84
CA THR A 432 59.49 -24.41 41.33
C THR A 432 58.48 -25.12 42.22
N ALA A 433 57.46 -24.40 42.72
CA ALA A 433 56.34 -25.01 43.44
C ALA A 433 55.52 -25.94 42.51
N PRO A 434 55.05 -27.11 43.00
CA PRO A 434 54.22 -28.02 42.21
C PRO A 434 52.83 -27.44 41.95
N TYR A 435 52.31 -27.65 40.74
CA TYR A 435 50.96 -27.22 40.33
C TYR A 435 49.86 -27.96 41.13
N THR A 436 48.93 -27.20 41.71
CA THR A 436 47.77 -27.72 42.47
C THR A 436 46.54 -27.83 41.55
N ARG A 437 45.93 -29.02 41.42
CA ARG A 437 44.68 -29.20 40.67
C ARG A 437 43.46 -28.85 41.51
N TYR A 438 42.49 -28.18 40.90
CA TYR A 438 41.19 -27.90 41.52
C TYR A 438 40.09 -28.86 41.01
N PRO A 439 38.95 -28.98 41.71
CA PRO A 439 37.78 -29.73 41.22
C PRO A 439 37.32 -29.23 39.85
N THR A 440 36.74 -30.11 39.02
CA THR A 440 36.34 -29.79 37.62
C THR A 440 35.42 -28.57 37.52
N VAL A 441 34.60 -28.41 38.55
CA VAL A 441 33.53 -27.41 38.66
C VAL A 441 34.02 -26.14 39.38
N SER A 442 35.32 -26.01 39.65
CA SER A 442 35.91 -24.76 40.14
C SER A 442 35.94 -23.71 39.03
N GLY A 443 35.70 -22.44 39.35
CA GLY A 443 35.71 -21.32 38.39
C GLY A 443 37.05 -21.12 37.67
N ASP A 444 38.14 -21.59 38.27
CA ASP A 444 39.48 -21.58 37.67
C ASP A 444 39.79 -22.80 36.79
N GLU A 445 38.85 -23.74 36.67
CA GLU A 445 38.96 -24.95 35.85
C GLU A 445 37.99 -24.89 34.65
N TRP A 446 37.00 -25.78 34.56
CA TRP A 446 36.11 -25.94 33.39
C TRP A 446 34.66 -25.52 33.66
N ALA A 447 34.38 -24.94 34.83
CA ALA A 447 33.01 -24.62 35.25
C ALA A 447 32.28 -23.69 34.27
N PHE A 448 32.99 -22.68 33.74
CA PHE A 448 32.41 -21.73 32.79
C PHE A 448 32.03 -22.39 31.47
N GLU A 449 32.89 -23.25 30.92
CA GLU A 449 32.62 -23.99 29.68
C GLU A 449 31.50 -25.02 29.85
N ILE A 450 31.40 -25.65 31.03
CA ILE A 450 30.28 -26.56 31.36
C ILE A 450 28.97 -25.77 31.42
N LEU A 451 28.96 -24.61 32.10
CA LEU A 451 27.78 -23.75 32.19
C LEU A 451 27.33 -23.25 30.81
N LEU A 452 28.27 -22.79 29.97
CA LEU A 452 27.96 -22.37 28.61
C LEU A 452 27.51 -23.54 27.71
N SER A 453 28.05 -24.75 27.91
CA SER A 453 27.58 -25.95 27.20
C SER A 453 26.14 -26.28 27.57
N LEU A 454 25.78 -26.22 28.85
CA LEU A 454 24.41 -26.41 29.32
C LEU A 454 23.47 -25.31 28.81
N ALA A 455 23.90 -24.05 28.87
CA ALA A 455 23.13 -22.92 28.36
C ALA A 455 22.88 -23.05 26.84
N SER A 456 23.90 -23.36 26.04
CA SER A 456 23.75 -23.55 24.59
C SER A 456 22.76 -24.69 24.25
N THR A 457 22.81 -25.79 25.01
CA THR A 457 21.91 -26.94 24.84
C THR A 457 20.48 -26.58 25.23
N GLY A 458 20.30 -25.82 26.31
CA GLY A 458 18.99 -25.30 26.73
C GLY A 458 18.38 -24.36 25.69
N ILE A 459 19.17 -23.43 25.14
CA ILE A 459 18.71 -22.51 24.07
C ILE A 459 18.32 -23.31 22.82
N PHE A 460 19.13 -24.30 22.42
CA PHE A 460 18.84 -25.14 21.26
C PHE A 460 17.55 -25.97 21.46
N ALA A 461 17.37 -26.57 22.64
CA ALA A 461 16.14 -27.29 22.99
C ALA A 461 14.92 -26.34 22.99
N GLY A 462 15.08 -25.11 23.47
CA GLY A 462 14.05 -24.07 23.42
C GLY A 462 13.65 -23.72 21.98
N MET A 463 14.60 -23.60 21.06
CA MET A 463 14.30 -23.41 19.63
C MET A 463 13.49 -24.58 19.06
N VAL A 464 13.88 -25.82 19.35
CA VAL A 464 13.15 -27.01 18.92
C VAL A 464 11.72 -27.03 19.47
N ALA A 465 11.54 -26.67 20.74
CA ALA A 465 10.22 -26.56 21.35
C ALA A 465 9.35 -25.49 20.66
N ILE A 466 9.92 -24.33 20.33
CA ILE A 466 9.23 -23.29 19.56
C ILE A 466 8.77 -23.84 18.20
N PHE A 467 9.62 -24.57 17.48
CA PHE A 467 9.24 -25.19 16.20
C PHE A 467 8.06 -26.18 16.34
N PHE A 468 8.02 -26.99 17.41
CA PHE A 468 6.88 -27.85 17.67
C PHE A 468 5.60 -27.07 17.99
N LEU A 469 5.70 -25.98 18.75
CA LEU A 469 4.54 -25.18 19.17
C LEU A 469 3.91 -24.42 18.00
N ILE A 470 4.71 -23.93 17.05
CA ILE A 470 4.22 -23.13 15.92
C ILE A 470 3.80 -23.97 14.70
N HIS A 471 4.17 -25.25 14.64
CA HIS A 471 3.90 -26.07 13.46
C HIS A 471 2.39 -26.21 13.20
N GLY A 472 1.96 -25.84 11.99
CA GLY A 472 0.58 -25.98 11.55
C GLY A 472 -0.38 -24.94 12.13
N ARG A 473 0.13 -23.92 12.83
CA ARG A 473 -0.66 -22.82 13.38
C ARG A 473 -0.68 -21.60 12.45
N PRO A 474 -1.75 -20.80 12.47
CA PRO A 474 -1.78 -19.53 11.75
C PRO A 474 -0.76 -18.56 12.36
N LEU A 475 -0.15 -17.72 11.53
CA LEU A 475 0.83 -16.73 11.97
C LEU A 475 0.22 -15.70 12.95
N SER A 476 -1.08 -15.48 12.91
CA SER A 476 -1.82 -14.59 13.82
C SER A 476 -1.88 -15.09 15.27
N GLU A 477 -1.70 -16.40 15.52
CA GLU A 477 -1.63 -16.97 16.88
C GLU A 477 -0.27 -16.75 17.55
N TRP A 478 0.69 -16.13 16.85
CA TRP A 478 1.99 -15.83 17.41
C TRP A 478 1.91 -14.73 18.47
N ALA A 479 2.10 -15.12 19.74
CA ALA A 479 1.91 -14.25 20.89
C ALA A 479 3.08 -13.29 21.20
N LEU A 480 4.26 -13.50 20.60
CA LEU A 480 5.43 -12.67 20.89
C LEU A 480 5.46 -11.42 19.98
N PRO A 481 5.91 -10.26 20.50
CA PRO A 481 5.94 -9.00 19.73
C PRO A 481 6.98 -9.00 18.59
N VAL A 482 7.89 -9.97 18.59
CA VAL A 482 8.95 -10.11 17.59
C VAL A 482 8.62 -11.26 16.66
N SER A 483 8.83 -11.13 15.36
CA SER A 483 8.50 -12.18 14.38
C SER A 483 9.17 -13.54 14.71
N PRO A 484 8.59 -14.67 14.30
CA PRO A 484 9.19 -16.00 14.51
C PRO A 484 10.63 -16.08 13.99
N ASN A 485 10.89 -15.54 12.78
CA ASN A 485 12.23 -15.53 12.18
C ASN A 485 13.24 -14.73 12.98
N SER A 486 12.84 -13.55 13.48
CA SER A 486 13.70 -12.71 14.32
C SER A 486 13.97 -13.36 15.68
N THR A 487 12.98 -14.03 16.27
CA THR A 487 13.15 -14.81 17.52
C THR A 487 14.17 -15.93 17.33
N ILE A 488 14.05 -16.71 16.25
CA ILE A 488 15.01 -17.76 15.94
C ILE A 488 16.40 -17.18 15.61
N SER A 489 16.49 -16.06 14.91
CA SER A 489 17.75 -15.37 14.65
C SER A 489 18.48 -14.94 15.94
N PHE A 490 17.75 -14.43 16.93
CA PHE A 490 18.31 -14.09 18.24
C PHE A 490 18.80 -15.34 18.99
N LEU A 491 17.96 -16.38 19.09
CA LEU A 491 18.30 -17.62 19.79
C LEU A 491 19.48 -18.35 19.14
N THR A 492 19.52 -18.41 17.81
CA THR A 492 20.66 -19.02 17.07
C THR A 492 21.95 -18.24 17.29
N THR A 493 21.89 -16.90 17.33
CA THR A 493 23.05 -16.06 17.60
C THR A 493 23.58 -16.29 19.02
N ALA A 494 22.71 -16.30 20.03
CA ALA A 494 23.08 -16.56 21.42
C ALA A 494 23.63 -17.98 21.63
N CYS A 495 22.96 -18.99 21.07
CA CYS A 495 23.41 -20.38 21.09
C CYS A 495 24.80 -20.51 20.44
N SER A 496 24.98 -19.91 19.27
CA SER A 496 26.23 -19.96 18.53
C SER A 496 27.39 -19.26 19.24
N ALA A 497 27.14 -18.14 19.91
CA ALA A 497 28.16 -17.44 20.69
C ALA A 497 28.67 -18.31 21.86
N ALA A 498 27.75 -18.96 22.58
CA ALA A 498 28.10 -19.87 23.67
C ALA A 498 28.92 -21.08 23.17
N LEU A 499 28.56 -21.67 22.02
CA LEU A 499 29.33 -22.75 21.40
C LEU A 499 30.74 -22.31 21.02
N MET A 500 30.88 -21.14 20.39
CA MET A 500 32.17 -20.65 19.91
C MET A 500 33.13 -20.30 21.04
N HIS A 501 32.62 -19.83 22.18
CA HIS A 501 33.43 -19.66 23.37
C HIS A 501 34.07 -21.00 23.80
N ASN A 502 33.27 -22.08 23.87
CA ASN A 502 33.76 -23.40 24.25
C ASN A 502 34.78 -23.95 23.25
N VAL A 503 34.52 -23.82 21.95
CA VAL A 503 35.44 -24.27 20.90
C VAL A 503 36.77 -23.52 20.99
N SER A 504 36.73 -22.19 21.13
CA SER A 504 37.93 -21.34 21.25
C SER A 504 38.77 -21.71 22.48
N SER A 505 38.14 -21.83 23.65
CA SER A 505 38.81 -22.25 24.90
C SER A 505 39.43 -23.65 24.79
N CYS A 506 38.75 -24.59 24.12
CA CYS A 506 39.26 -25.94 23.90
C CYS A 506 40.46 -25.96 22.95
N ILE A 507 40.42 -25.23 21.82
CA ILE A 507 41.57 -25.09 20.90
C ILE A 507 42.76 -24.45 21.63
N GLY A 508 42.52 -23.41 22.43
CA GLY A 508 43.53 -22.75 23.26
C GLY A 508 44.19 -23.72 24.25
N GLN A 509 43.43 -24.61 24.89
CA GLN A 509 44.01 -25.61 25.79
C GLN A 509 44.76 -26.73 25.04
N LEU A 510 44.27 -27.14 23.86
CA LEU A 510 44.92 -28.18 23.05
C LEU A 510 46.29 -27.73 22.53
N LYS A 511 46.53 -26.43 22.38
CA LYS A 511 47.84 -25.83 22.09
C LYS A 511 48.91 -26.34 23.08
N TRP A 512 48.66 -26.23 24.38
CA TRP A 512 49.61 -26.63 25.42
C TRP A 512 49.81 -28.15 25.47
N LEU A 513 48.75 -28.92 25.27
CA LEU A 513 48.82 -30.38 25.18
C LEU A 513 49.63 -30.85 23.97
N HIS A 514 49.59 -30.12 22.86
CA HIS A 514 50.34 -30.43 21.64
C HIS A 514 51.85 -30.26 21.84
N PHE A 515 52.27 -29.13 22.41
CA PHE A 515 53.69 -28.84 22.67
C PHE A 515 54.29 -29.69 23.80
N LYS A 516 53.49 -30.23 24.72
CA LYS A 516 54.00 -31.16 25.74
C LYS A 516 54.34 -32.54 25.18
N GLN A 517 53.57 -33.04 24.20
CA GLN A 517 53.71 -34.42 23.75
C GLN A 517 55.02 -34.66 22.99
N ARG A 518 55.41 -33.71 22.12
CA ARG A 518 56.62 -33.77 21.30
C ARG A 518 57.11 -32.35 20.98
N PRO A 519 58.39 -32.15 20.62
CA PRO A 519 58.88 -30.89 20.08
C PRO A 519 58.18 -30.56 18.76
N HIS A 520 57.69 -29.33 18.62
CA HIS A 520 57.03 -28.82 17.41
C HIS A 520 57.58 -27.43 17.07
N GLN A 521 57.38 -26.98 15.83
CA GLN A 521 57.74 -25.62 15.41
C GLN A 521 57.02 -24.58 16.27
N LEU A 522 57.74 -23.58 16.79
CA LEU A 522 57.18 -22.53 17.63
C LEU A 522 56.08 -21.73 16.89
N TYR A 523 56.20 -21.59 15.57
CA TYR A 523 55.19 -20.95 14.72
C TYR A 523 53.81 -21.65 14.78
N ASN A 524 53.75 -22.94 15.14
CA ASN A 524 52.46 -23.60 15.37
C ASN A 524 51.70 -22.98 16.55
N LEU A 525 52.38 -22.35 17.51
CA LEU A 525 51.75 -21.65 18.62
C LEU A 525 50.81 -20.55 18.11
N GLU A 526 51.24 -19.78 17.10
CA GLU A 526 50.45 -18.75 16.43
C GLU A 526 49.27 -19.37 15.66
N ARG A 527 49.49 -20.49 14.96
CA ARG A 527 48.41 -21.17 14.20
C ARG A 527 47.27 -21.69 15.07
N PHE A 528 47.57 -22.24 16.25
CA PHE A 528 46.53 -22.61 17.22
C PHE A 528 45.78 -21.37 17.73
N ASP A 529 46.48 -20.24 17.91
CA ASP A 529 45.88 -18.99 18.36
C ASP A 529 44.95 -18.40 17.28
N GLU A 530 45.40 -18.36 16.03
CA GLU A 530 44.61 -17.95 14.85
C GLU A 530 43.37 -18.82 14.70
N ALA A 531 43.51 -20.15 14.81
CA ALA A 531 42.38 -21.08 14.72
C ALA A 531 41.31 -20.84 15.78
N SER A 532 41.72 -20.47 17.01
CA SER A 532 40.79 -20.18 18.10
C SER A 532 40.00 -18.86 17.91
N ARG A 533 40.44 -17.97 17.01
CA ARG A 533 39.85 -16.64 16.79
C ARG A 533 38.77 -16.60 15.70
N GLY A 534 38.69 -17.59 14.82
CA GLY A 534 37.66 -17.60 13.78
C GLY A 534 37.91 -18.54 12.60
N PRO A 535 37.03 -18.47 11.57
CA PRO A 535 37.03 -19.40 10.46
C PRO A 535 38.27 -19.31 9.58
N TYR A 536 38.81 -18.10 9.35
CA TYR A 536 40.03 -17.92 8.55
C TYR A 536 41.22 -18.67 9.16
N GLY A 537 41.48 -18.46 10.45
CA GLY A 537 42.54 -19.19 11.16
C GLY A 537 42.28 -20.69 11.25
N SER A 538 41.01 -21.11 11.33
CA SER A 538 40.63 -22.53 11.32
C SER A 538 40.96 -23.19 9.97
N VAL A 539 40.71 -22.50 8.86
CA VAL A 539 41.04 -22.95 7.51
C VAL A 539 42.55 -23.05 7.30
N THR A 540 43.32 -22.02 7.71
CA THR A 540 44.78 -22.04 7.59
C THR A 540 45.41 -23.11 8.48
N PHE A 541 44.84 -23.38 9.65
CA PHE A 541 45.25 -24.46 10.55
C PHE A 541 45.07 -25.85 9.94
N LEU A 542 43.90 -26.13 9.34
CA LEU A 542 43.62 -27.41 8.70
C LEU A 542 44.53 -27.71 7.50
N MET A 543 44.99 -26.68 6.78
CA MET A 543 45.89 -26.84 5.64
C MET A 543 47.36 -27.03 6.05
N ARG A 544 47.80 -26.40 7.15
CA ARG A 544 49.24 -26.30 7.48
C ARG A 544 49.67 -27.13 8.70
N VAL A 545 48.74 -27.53 9.56
CA VAL A 545 49.03 -28.33 10.76
C VAL A 545 48.50 -29.75 10.56
N LYS A 546 49.29 -30.76 10.96
CA LYS A 546 48.86 -32.17 10.90
C LYS A 546 47.61 -32.38 11.75
N TRP A 547 46.69 -33.17 11.21
CA TRP A 547 45.38 -33.40 11.80
C TRP A 547 45.48 -33.95 13.23
N ASN A 548 44.78 -33.31 14.15
CA ASN A 548 44.75 -33.66 15.56
C ASN A 548 43.39 -33.28 16.16
N LEU A 549 43.23 -33.41 17.48
CA LEU A 549 41.95 -33.11 18.14
C LEU A 549 41.48 -31.67 17.89
N ALA A 550 42.39 -30.69 17.79
CA ALA A 550 42.04 -29.30 17.49
C ALA A 550 41.56 -29.09 16.04
N SER A 551 41.85 -30.01 15.11
CA SER A 551 41.29 -30.00 13.75
C SER A 551 39.77 -30.20 13.77
N ILE A 552 39.24 -30.95 14.74
CA ILE A 552 37.78 -31.09 14.94
C ILE A 552 37.19 -29.74 15.37
N GLY A 553 37.84 -29.04 16.30
CA GLY A 553 37.46 -27.68 16.69
C GLY A 553 37.48 -26.70 15.52
N ALA A 554 38.51 -26.75 14.68
CA ALA A 554 38.60 -25.91 13.47
C ALA A 554 37.47 -26.21 12.46
N LEU A 555 37.11 -27.49 12.26
CA LEU A 555 36.01 -27.87 11.38
C LEU A 555 34.65 -27.37 11.93
N ILE A 556 34.43 -27.48 13.24
CA ILE A 556 33.22 -26.96 13.91
C ILE A 556 33.10 -25.43 13.70
N THR A 557 34.21 -24.68 13.84
CA THR A 557 34.24 -23.24 13.58
C THR A 557 33.84 -22.88 12.14
N ILE A 558 34.20 -23.71 11.16
CA ILE A 558 33.79 -23.54 9.76
C ILE A 558 32.31 -23.88 9.56
N CYS A 559 31.87 -25.05 10.04
CA CYS A 559 30.47 -25.50 9.94
C CYS A 559 29.50 -24.51 10.61
N ARG A 560 29.95 -23.81 11.66
CA ARG A 560 29.17 -22.76 12.35
C ARG A 560 28.68 -21.65 11.42
N LEU A 561 29.34 -21.36 10.31
CA LEU A 561 28.89 -20.35 9.35
C LEU A 561 27.50 -20.66 8.78
N ALA A 562 27.18 -21.95 8.62
CA ALA A 562 25.88 -22.40 8.13
C ALA A 562 24.81 -22.49 9.23
N PHE A 563 25.18 -22.36 10.52
CA PHE A 563 24.28 -22.62 11.64
C PHE A 563 23.04 -21.71 11.65
N SER A 564 23.23 -20.40 11.50
CA SER A 564 22.12 -19.44 11.52
C SER A 564 21.26 -19.50 10.25
N PRO A 565 21.82 -19.50 9.02
CA PRO A 565 21.03 -19.67 7.81
C PRO A 565 20.17 -20.94 7.80
N LEU A 566 20.75 -22.10 8.15
CA LEU A 566 20.02 -23.37 8.16
C LEU A 566 18.90 -23.37 9.21
N ALA A 567 19.11 -22.75 10.37
CA ALA A 567 18.07 -22.67 11.41
C ALA A 567 16.91 -21.73 11.04
N GLN A 568 17.16 -20.70 10.21
CA GLN A 568 16.11 -19.80 9.72
C GLN A 568 15.26 -20.44 8.61
N GLU A 569 15.87 -21.24 7.73
CA GLU A 569 15.18 -22.01 6.66
C GLU A 569 14.23 -23.11 7.18
N VAL A 570 14.22 -23.37 8.49
CA VAL A 570 13.28 -24.30 9.12
C VAL A 570 11.83 -23.77 9.05
N ILE A 571 11.62 -22.46 9.02
CA ILE A 571 10.29 -21.83 8.99
C ILE A 571 9.89 -21.54 7.54
N ASP A 572 8.77 -22.14 7.11
CA ASP A 572 8.16 -21.98 5.79
C ASP A 572 6.75 -21.40 5.94
N LEU A 573 6.47 -20.24 5.35
CA LEU A 573 5.18 -19.56 5.50
C LEU A 573 4.31 -19.85 4.27
N LYS A 574 3.18 -20.54 4.46
CA LYS A 574 2.28 -20.94 3.37
C LYS A 574 0.89 -20.33 3.53
N PRO A 575 0.37 -19.57 2.56
CA PRO A 575 -1.02 -19.15 2.56
C PRO A 575 -1.94 -20.35 2.38
N ARG A 576 -3.08 -20.36 3.09
CA ARG A 576 -4.16 -21.32 2.95
C ARG A 576 -5.50 -20.60 3.02
N ASP A 577 -6.40 -20.96 2.13
CA ASP A 577 -7.76 -20.44 2.12
C ASP A 577 -8.59 -21.12 3.19
N VAL A 578 -9.18 -20.33 4.09
CA VAL A 578 -10.03 -20.80 5.17
C VAL A 578 -11.42 -20.19 4.99
N SER A 579 -12.44 -21.04 4.95
CA SER A 579 -13.83 -20.62 4.97
C SER A 579 -14.19 -20.16 6.39
N ILE A 580 -14.50 -18.88 6.55
CA ILE A 580 -14.94 -18.35 7.83
C ILE A 580 -16.45 -18.58 7.94
N GLY A 581 -16.82 -19.55 8.77
CA GLY A 581 -18.22 -19.75 9.14
C GLY A 581 -18.70 -18.56 9.96
N THR A 582 -19.85 -17.98 9.61
CA THR A 582 -20.53 -16.98 10.41
C THR A 582 -20.86 -17.56 11.78
N GLY A 583 -19.99 -17.29 12.76
CA GLY A 583 -20.21 -17.64 14.15
C GLY A 583 -21.33 -16.79 14.74
N ASN A 584 -22.17 -17.41 15.57
CA ASN A 584 -23.22 -16.72 16.30
C ASN A 584 -22.60 -15.66 17.23
N GLY A 585 -22.80 -14.38 16.91
CA GLY A 585 -22.74 -13.31 17.91
C GLY A 585 -21.51 -12.42 17.91
N THR A 586 -21.15 -11.81 16.77
CA THR A 586 -20.56 -10.46 16.73
C THR A 586 -21.07 -9.70 15.49
N GLU A 587 -21.20 -8.39 15.62
CA GLU A 587 -21.89 -7.45 14.73
C GLU A 587 -21.47 -7.49 13.24
N ILE A 588 -22.47 -7.64 12.38
CA ILE A 588 -22.53 -7.29 10.94
C ILE A 588 -21.34 -7.74 10.07
N ASP A 589 -21.10 -9.05 9.98
CA ASP A 589 -20.51 -9.62 8.76
C ASP A 589 -21.65 -9.83 7.74
N ILE A 590 -21.65 -9.04 6.66
CA ILE A 590 -22.67 -9.12 5.61
C ILE A 590 -22.62 -10.53 5.00
N ILE A 591 -23.66 -11.34 5.27
CA ILE A 591 -23.76 -12.70 4.72
C ILE A 591 -23.68 -12.59 3.19
N PRO A 592 -22.70 -13.25 2.54
CA PRO A 592 -22.58 -13.21 1.11
C PRO A 592 -23.86 -13.72 0.44
N THR A 593 -24.46 -12.90 -0.41
CA THR A 593 -25.70 -13.27 -1.11
C THR A 593 -25.71 -12.94 -2.59
N PHE A 594 -26.38 -13.77 -3.39
CA PHE A 594 -26.79 -13.41 -4.74
C PHE A 594 -28.26 -13.77 -4.96
N GLY A 595 -28.91 -13.06 -5.86
CA GLY A 595 -30.34 -13.23 -6.16
C GLY A 595 -30.62 -14.37 -7.15
N TYR A 596 -31.68 -15.14 -6.89
CA TYR A 596 -32.30 -16.07 -7.84
C TYR A 596 -33.83 -15.98 -7.70
N VAL A 597 -34.62 -16.41 -8.69
CA VAL A 597 -36.08 -16.24 -8.66
C VAL A 597 -36.83 -17.50 -9.04
N HIS A 598 -37.90 -17.80 -8.29
CA HIS A 598 -38.84 -18.85 -8.65
C HIS A 598 -40.14 -18.28 -9.24
N SER A 599 -40.59 -17.13 -8.76
CA SER A 599 -41.87 -16.52 -9.13
C SER A 599 -41.70 -15.08 -9.60
N TYR A 600 -42.26 -14.73 -10.76
CA TYR A 600 -42.34 -13.34 -11.23
C TYR A 600 -43.81 -12.91 -11.38
N ARG A 601 -44.28 -12.15 -10.38
CA ARG A 601 -45.62 -11.52 -10.34
C ARG A 601 -45.55 -10.16 -9.69
N ARG A 602 -46.17 -9.15 -10.30
CA ARG A 602 -46.31 -7.80 -9.74
C ARG A 602 -47.61 -7.71 -8.95
N ASN A 603 -47.60 -7.01 -7.82
CA ASN A 603 -48.76 -6.89 -6.93
C ASN A 603 -49.75 -5.84 -7.48
N VAL A 604 -50.42 -6.16 -8.59
CA VAL A 604 -51.39 -5.28 -9.27
C VAL A 604 -52.79 -5.85 -9.03
N SER A 605 -53.66 -5.10 -8.36
CA SER A 605 -55.03 -5.52 -8.05
C SER A 605 -55.93 -5.48 -9.29
N TYR A 606 -56.63 -6.59 -9.54
CA TYR A 606 -57.56 -6.77 -10.67
C TYR A 606 -58.81 -5.87 -10.59
N SER A 607 -59.15 -5.36 -9.40
CA SER A 607 -60.44 -4.71 -9.14
C SER A 607 -60.51 -3.22 -9.50
N SER A 608 -59.39 -2.57 -9.85
CA SER A 608 -59.33 -1.11 -10.05
C SER A 608 -59.24 -0.65 -11.51
N LEU A 609 -59.14 -1.58 -12.47
CA LEU A 609 -58.98 -1.25 -13.90
C LEU A 609 -60.10 -1.93 -14.68
N GLY A 610 -61.09 -1.17 -15.12
CA GLY A 610 -62.08 -1.64 -16.09
C GLY A 610 -61.38 -2.04 -17.39
N LEU A 611 -61.18 -3.34 -17.60
CA LEU A 611 -60.39 -3.91 -18.69
C LEU A 611 -61.16 -3.92 -20.02
N THR A 612 -61.18 -2.78 -20.70
CA THR A 612 -61.61 -2.73 -22.11
C THR A 612 -60.41 -2.64 -23.09
N TYR A 613 -59.21 -2.26 -22.64
CA TYR A 613 -58.03 -2.12 -23.52
C TYR A 613 -56.73 -2.59 -22.85
N ALA A 614 -55.93 -3.42 -23.54
CA ALA A 614 -54.62 -3.89 -23.07
C ALA A 614 -53.61 -2.74 -22.85
N GLU A 615 -53.86 -1.60 -23.47
CA GLU A 615 -53.02 -0.39 -23.46
C GLU A 615 -53.05 0.35 -22.10
N GLY A 616 -54.06 0.10 -21.26
CA GLY A 616 -54.18 0.71 -19.92
C GLY A 616 -53.41 -0.03 -18.81
N LEU A 617 -52.74 -1.15 -19.13
CA LEU A 617 -52.05 -1.98 -18.14
C LEU A 617 -50.69 -1.38 -17.75
N ARG A 618 -50.43 -1.28 -16.43
CA ARG A 618 -49.17 -0.77 -15.89
C ARG A 618 -47.99 -1.62 -16.36
N GLN A 619 -47.09 -1.01 -17.12
CA GLN A 619 -45.87 -1.65 -17.61
C GLN A 619 -44.80 -1.80 -16.52
N ASP A 620 -43.85 -2.73 -16.71
CA ASP A 620 -42.67 -2.86 -15.84
C ASP A 620 -41.50 -2.08 -16.47
N PRO A 621 -41.21 -0.87 -16.00
CA PRO A 621 -40.14 -0.05 -16.58
C PRO A 621 -38.75 -0.68 -16.42
N SER A 622 -38.54 -1.51 -15.40
CA SER A 622 -37.23 -2.16 -15.18
C SER A 622 -37.03 -3.33 -16.13
N MET A 623 -38.08 -4.10 -16.41
CA MET A 623 -38.05 -5.13 -17.45
C MET A 623 -37.85 -4.51 -18.84
N GLN A 624 -38.52 -3.39 -19.15
CA GLN A 624 -38.31 -2.65 -20.39
C GLN A 624 -36.87 -2.12 -20.52
N SER A 625 -36.32 -1.59 -19.43
CA SER A 625 -34.91 -1.18 -19.38
C SER A 625 -33.96 -2.36 -19.64
N ALA A 626 -34.21 -3.52 -19.04
CA ALA A 626 -33.40 -4.72 -19.26
C ALA A 626 -33.44 -5.18 -20.74
N ILE A 627 -34.62 -5.15 -21.37
CA ILE A 627 -34.80 -5.44 -22.80
C ILE A 627 -33.92 -4.51 -23.65
N LEU A 628 -34.03 -3.19 -23.42
CA LEU A 628 -33.26 -2.20 -24.18
C LEU A 628 -31.75 -2.35 -23.93
N GLN A 629 -31.32 -2.53 -22.68
CA GLN A 629 -29.91 -2.75 -22.36
C GLN A 629 -29.33 -3.93 -23.15
N GLY A 630 -30.04 -5.06 -23.20
CA GLY A 630 -29.56 -6.22 -23.96
C GLY A 630 -29.54 -6.00 -25.48
N ILE A 631 -30.57 -5.34 -26.03
CA ILE A 631 -30.62 -4.98 -27.46
C ILE A 631 -29.47 -4.03 -27.85
N TYR A 632 -29.15 -3.06 -26.99
CA TYR A 632 -28.01 -2.15 -27.18
C TYR A 632 -26.67 -2.76 -26.75
N ASN A 633 -26.66 -4.02 -26.32
CA ASN A 633 -25.45 -4.75 -25.89
C ASN A 633 -24.73 -4.07 -24.72
N ILE A 634 -25.50 -3.54 -23.78
CA ILE A 634 -25.05 -2.98 -22.52
C ILE A 634 -25.13 -4.10 -21.48
N SER A 635 -23.98 -4.55 -20.98
CA SER A 635 -23.90 -5.58 -19.95
C SER A 635 -23.98 -4.97 -18.55
N SER A 636 -24.98 -5.36 -17.76
CA SER A 636 -25.03 -5.07 -16.33
C SER A 636 -24.41 -6.22 -15.53
N PRO A 637 -23.44 -5.97 -14.63
CA PRO A 637 -22.88 -7.04 -13.79
C PRO A 637 -23.99 -7.68 -12.93
N PRO A 638 -23.92 -8.99 -12.67
CA PRO A 638 -24.91 -9.66 -11.82
C PRO A 638 -24.96 -9.00 -10.44
N ALA A 639 -26.16 -8.78 -9.90
CA ALA A 639 -26.29 -8.26 -8.54
C ALA A 639 -25.87 -9.33 -7.51
N PHE A 640 -24.87 -9.02 -6.69
CA PHE A 640 -24.42 -9.84 -5.56
C PHE A 640 -23.97 -8.93 -4.41
N SER A 641 -23.87 -9.51 -3.22
CA SER A 641 -23.36 -8.86 -2.02
C SER A 641 -22.24 -9.73 -1.46
N CYS A 642 -21.00 -9.25 -1.56
CA CYS A 642 -19.82 -9.83 -0.94
C CYS A 642 -18.67 -8.82 -1.03
N GLY A 643 -18.06 -8.45 0.11
CA GLY A 643 -16.95 -7.49 0.17
C GLY A 643 -15.54 -8.09 -0.05
N GLY A 644 -15.44 -9.37 -0.41
CA GLY A 644 -14.15 -10.08 -0.54
C GLY A 644 -14.25 -11.38 -1.32
N ALA A 645 -13.39 -12.37 -1.05
CA ALA A 645 -13.54 -13.67 -1.70
C ALA A 645 -14.72 -14.43 -1.07
N CYS A 646 -15.69 -14.86 -1.89
CA CYS A 646 -16.87 -15.60 -1.43
C CYS A 646 -17.17 -16.80 -2.33
N VAL A 647 -17.70 -17.86 -1.74
CA VAL A 647 -18.06 -19.10 -2.46
C VAL A 647 -19.46 -19.56 -2.04
N TRP A 648 -20.21 -20.11 -3.00
CA TRP A 648 -21.50 -20.77 -2.81
C TRP A 648 -21.43 -22.21 -3.32
N ASP A 649 -21.46 -23.18 -2.40
CA ASP A 649 -21.28 -24.60 -2.70
C ASP A 649 -22.55 -25.33 -3.17
N ARG A 650 -23.70 -24.64 -3.13
CA ARG A 650 -24.99 -25.21 -3.54
C ARG A 650 -25.32 -24.89 -4.99
N TRP A 651 -26.27 -25.63 -5.53
CA TRP A 651 -26.90 -25.36 -6.82
C TRP A 651 -28.21 -24.60 -6.62
N TYR A 652 -28.52 -23.68 -7.54
CA TYR A 652 -29.69 -22.80 -7.45
C TYR A 652 -30.39 -22.74 -8.80
N VAL A 653 -31.68 -23.04 -8.82
CA VAL A 653 -32.51 -22.95 -10.03
C VAL A 653 -33.23 -21.61 -10.05
N SER A 654 -33.17 -20.89 -11.17
CA SER A 654 -33.87 -19.63 -11.38
C SER A 654 -34.69 -19.65 -12.66
N LEU A 655 -35.85 -19.01 -12.64
CA LEU A 655 -36.61 -18.65 -13.83
C LEU A 655 -35.79 -17.66 -14.70
N GLY A 656 -35.92 -17.78 -16.02
CA GLY A 656 -35.23 -16.96 -17.00
C GLY A 656 -35.92 -16.92 -18.35
N PHE A 657 -35.33 -16.17 -19.28
CA PHE A 657 -35.75 -16.09 -20.67
C PHE A 657 -34.65 -16.60 -21.59
N LYS A 658 -35.06 -17.12 -22.74
CA LYS A 658 -34.17 -17.40 -23.85
C LYS A 658 -34.78 -16.92 -25.15
N THR A 659 -33.94 -16.69 -26.13
CA THR A 659 -34.34 -16.35 -27.49
C THR A 659 -33.80 -17.40 -28.44
N THR A 660 -34.56 -17.64 -29.51
CA THR A 660 -34.12 -18.49 -30.62
C THR A 660 -34.43 -17.74 -31.90
N CYS A 661 -33.44 -17.58 -32.77
CA CYS A 661 -33.57 -16.83 -34.02
C CYS A 661 -33.16 -17.72 -35.19
N GLN A 662 -33.88 -17.60 -36.31
CA GLN A 662 -33.62 -18.34 -37.53
C GLN A 662 -33.73 -17.41 -38.74
N ASP A 663 -32.87 -17.61 -39.73
CA ASP A 663 -33.02 -16.97 -41.03
C ASP A 663 -34.16 -17.65 -41.79
N VAL A 664 -35.19 -16.87 -42.13
CA VAL A 664 -36.38 -17.31 -42.85
C VAL A 664 -36.61 -16.50 -44.12
N THR A 665 -35.55 -15.91 -44.67
CA THR A 665 -35.60 -15.00 -45.81
C THR A 665 -36.34 -15.60 -47.00
N ALA A 666 -35.91 -16.78 -47.48
CA ALA A 666 -36.49 -17.41 -48.67
C ALA A 666 -37.97 -17.77 -48.48
N ALA A 667 -38.33 -18.31 -47.31
CA ALA A 667 -39.70 -18.69 -47.01
C ALA A 667 -40.61 -17.45 -46.90
N THR A 668 -40.14 -16.38 -46.27
CA THR A 668 -40.91 -15.15 -46.10
C THR A 668 -41.11 -14.42 -47.42
N LEU A 669 -40.05 -14.26 -48.23
CA LEU A 669 -40.13 -13.58 -49.52
C LEU A 669 -41.05 -14.31 -50.51
N SER A 670 -41.21 -15.63 -50.40
CA SER A 670 -42.16 -16.40 -51.22
C SER A 670 -43.64 -16.00 -51.01
N THR A 671 -43.95 -15.37 -49.87
CA THR A 671 -45.30 -14.90 -49.50
C THR A 671 -45.54 -13.43 -49.84
N LYS A 672 -44.56 -12.74 -50.43
CA LYS A 672 -44.60 -11.30 -50.70
C LYS A 672 -45.69 -10.97 -51.73
N VAL A 673 -46.70 -10.23 -51.30
CA VAL A 673 -47.79 -9.71 -52.14
C VAL A 673 -47.71 -8.20 -52.17
N CYS A 674 -47.53 -7.63 -53.36
CA CYS A 674 -47.39 -6.18 -53.55
C CYS A 674 -48.61 -5.59 -54.28
N GLY A 675 -49.08 -4.44 -53.82
CA GLY A 675 -50.17 -3.68 -54.46
C GLY A 675 -49.90 -2.18 -54.43
N ARG A 676 -50.36 -1.46 -55.45
CA ARG A 676 -50.31 0.01 -55.50
C ARG A 676 -51.43 0.60 -54.66
N ILE A 677 -51.10 1.49 -53.73
CA ILE A 677 -52.04 2.20 -52.87
C ILE A 677 -52.07 3.67 -53.31
N PRO A 678 -53.24 4.25 -53.66
CA PRO A 678 -53.36 5.68 -53.91
C PRO A 678 -53.16 6.45 -52.60
N ALA A 679 -52.16 7.34 -52.53
CA ALA A 679 -52.06 8.30 -51.43
C ALA A 679 -52.96 9.53 -51.71
N GLY A 680 -53.49 10.15 -50.65
CA GLY A 680 -54.46 11.27 -50.75
C GLY A 680 -53.91 12.56 -51.37
N ASP A 681 -52.61 12.57 -51.62
CA ASP A 681 -51.73 13.64 -52.07
C ASP A 681 -51.27 13.45 -53.54
N GLY A 682 -51.74 12.39 -54.21
CA GLY A 682 -51.52 12.16 -55.65
C GLY A 682 -50.31 11.29 -56.00
N ASN A 683 -49.49 10.89 -55.02
CA ASN A 683 -48.38 9.96 -55.21
C ASN A 683 -48.84 8.51 -54.93
N ASN A 684 -48.63 7.60 -55.89
CA ASN A 684 -48.95 6.18 -55.73
C ASN A 684 -47.73 5.43 -55.20
N PHE A 685 -47.81 4.86 -53.98
CA PHE A 685 -46.76 3.99 -53.44
C PHE A 685 -47.13 2.52 -53.57
N THR A 686 -46.12 1.66 -53.70
CA THR A 686 -46.27 0.20 -53.67
C THR A 686 -46.11 -0.28 -52.23
N SER A 687 -47.13 -0.94 -51.71
CA SER A 687 -47.07 -1.63 -50.41
C SER A 687 -46.91 -3.13 -50.66
N CYS A 688 -45.87 -3.72 -50.08
CA CYS A 688 -45.59 -5.15 -50.13
C CYS A 688 -45.77 -5.76 -48.75
N ASN A 689 -46.74 -6.66 -48.62
CA ASN A 689 -46.98 -7.42 -47.41
C ASN A 689 -46.38 -8.83 -47.56
N MET A 690 -45.61 -9.25 -46.56
CA MET A 690 -45.08 -10.62 -46.47
C MET A 690 -45.29 -11.16 -45.06
N THR A 691 -45.31 -12.48 -44.90
CA THR A 691 -45.55 -13.15 -43.61
C THR A 691 -44.50 -14.21 -43.36
N THR A 692 -43.91 -14.21 -42.16
CA THR A 692 -42.93 -15.23 -41.78
C THR A 692 -43.58 -16.60 -41.58
N PRO A 693 -42.82 -17.71 -41.62
CA PRO A 693 -43.36 -19.05 -41.33
C PRO A 693 -44.05 -19.16 -39.96
N GLN A 694 -43.67 -18.31 -39.00
CA GLN A 694 -44.28 -18.27 -37.67
C GLN A 694 -45.53 -17.38 -37.58
N GLY A 695 -45.94 -16.72 -38.68
CA GLY A 695 -47.13 -15.90 -38.77
C GLY A 695 -46.93 -14.42 -38.45
N THR A 696 -45.69 -13.91 -38.47
CA THR A 696 -45.42 -12.47 -38.24
C THR A 696 -45.53 -11.70 -39.56
N HIS A 697 -46.42 -10.70 -39.60
CA HIS A 697 -46.62 -9.86 -40.77
C HIS A 697 -45.58 -8.75 -40.85
N ILE A 698 -44.92 -8.62 -42.00
CA ILE A 698 -43.91 -7.60 -42.30
C ILE A 698 -44.40 -6.76 -43.48
N PRO A 699 -45.00 -5.58 -43.22
CA PRO A 699 -45.32 -4.63 -44.29
C PRO A 699 -44.06 -3.85 -44.68
N THR A 700 -43.87 -3.65 -45.98
CA THR A 700 -42.80 -2.83 -46.56
C THR A 700 -43.38 -1.90 -47.61
N ARG A 701 -42.74 -0.75 -47.83
CA ARG A 701 -43.21 0.29 -48.75
C ARG A 701 -42.10 0.66 -49.72
N LEU A 702 -42.51 1.01 -50.93
CA LEU A 702 -41.63 1.45 -52.00
C LEU A 702 -42.36 2.50 -52.86
N GLN A 703 -41.77 3.68 -52.97
CA GLN A 703 -42.10 4.69 -53.96
C GLN A 703 -40.92 4.79 -54.92
N GLU A 704 -41.14 4.47 -56.20
CA GLU A 704 -40.09 4.54 -57.22
C GLU A 704 -39.43 5.93 -57.19
N THR A 705 -38.10 5.96 -57.22
CA THR A 705 -37.25 7.17 -57.18
C THR A 705 -37.27 8.02 -55.92
N ASP A 706 -38.05 7.64 -54.90
CA ASP A 706 -38.32 8.53 -53.75
C ASP A 706 -37.91 7.90 -52.41
N TYR A 707 -38.48 6.73 -52.05
CA TYR A 707 -38.20 6.08 -50.76
C TYR A 707 -38.50 4.57 -50.73
N LEU A 708 -37.82 3.83 -49.84
CA LEU A 708 -37.94 2.38 -49.65
C LEU A 708 -37.77 1.99 -48.17
N THR A 709 -38.57 1.04 -47.66
CA THR A 709 -38.33 0.42 -46.35
C THR A 709 -37.05 -0.42 -46.35
N THR A 710 -36.04 -0.01 -45.58
CA THR A 710 -34.78 -0.75 -45.41
C THR A 710 -34.70 -1.50 -44.08
N PHE A 711 -35.55 -1.16 -43.11
CA PHE A 711 -35.67 -1.89 -41.86
C PHE A 711 -37.12 -1.95 -41.38
N ARG A 712 -37.55 -3.14 -40.93
CA ARG A 712 -38.84 -3.32 -40.28
C ARG A 712 -38.72 -4.38 -39.18
N LEU A 713 -39.04 -4.02 -37.95
CA LEU A 713 -39.28 -4.97 -36.88
C LEU A 713 -40.77 -5.01 -36.59
N ASN A 714 -41.36 -6.21 -36.56
CA ASN A 714 -42.71 -6.37 -36.07
C ASN A 714 -42.83 -7.60 -35.16
N SER A 715 -43.81 -7.58 -34.27
CA SER A 715 -44.10 -8.69 -33.36
C SER A 715 -45.49 -9.26 -33.61
N SER A 716 -45.62 -10.57 -33.45
CA SER A 716 -46.90 -11.28 -33.45
C SER A 716 -47.14 -11.86 -32.06
N SER A 717 -48.24 -11.43 -31.45
CA SER A 717 -48.82 -12.04 -30.26
C SER A 717 -50.33 -12.19 -30.48
N PRO A 718 -51.03 -13.06 -29.73
CA PRO A 718 -52.49 -13.17 -29.82
C PRO A 718 -53.13 -11.77 -29.81
N ASN A 719 -53.99 -11.48 -30.78
CA ASN A 719 -54.66 -10.18 -30.86
C ASN A 719 -55.54 -10.01 -29.62
N TYR A 720 -55.30 -8.92 -28.89
CA TYR A 720 -56.01 -8.63 -27.63
C TYR A 720 -57.13 -7.60 -27.82
N ASP A 721 -57.16 -6.92 -28.97
CA ASP A 721 -58.02 -5.76 -29.27
C ASP A 721 -59.19 -6.06 -30.23
N ASP A 722 -59.60 -7.32 -30.40
CA ASP A 722 -60.69 -7.70 -31.33
C ASP A 722 -62.07 -7.90 -30.66
N GLY A 723 -62.20 -7.60 -29.36
CA GLY A 723 -63.44 -7.84 -28.62
C GLY A 723 -63.67 -9.29 -28.18
N THR A 724 -62.66 -10.16 -28.25
CA THR A 724 -62.74 -11.55 -27.80
C THR A 724 -62.99 -11.71 -26.28
N PRO A 725 -63.80 -12.69 -25.86
CA PRO A 725 -64.02 -13.01 -24.44
C PRO A 725 -62.71 -13.32 -23.68
N SER A 726 -62.64 -13.02 -22.38
CA SER A 726 -61.45 -13.27 -21.52
C SER A 726 -60.94 -14.71 -21.61
N ASP A 727 -61.84 -15.69 -21.63
CA ASP A 727 -61.47 -17.10 -21.54
C ASP A 727 -60.82 -17.60 -22.84
N ALA A 728 -61.27 -17.08 -23.99
CA ALA A 728 -60.66 -17.34 -25.29
C ALA A 728 -59.27 -16.68 -25.41
N ARG A 729 -59.07 -15.51 -24.78
CA ARG A 729 -57.79 -14.80 -24.72
C ARG A 729 -56.73 -15.58 -23.93
N TRP A 730 -57.10 -16.07 -22.74
CA TRP A 730 -56.21 -16.91 -21.93
C TRP A 730 -55.85 -18.21 -22.65
N ALA A 731 -56.83 -18.88 -23.26
CA ALA A 731 -56.59 -20.10 -24.02
C ALA A 731 -55.59 -19.89 -25.19
N ALA A 732 -55.58 -18.71 -25.82
CA ALA A 732 -54.64 -18.39 -26.89
C ALA A 732 -53.19 -18.20 -26.40
N VAL A 733 -53.02 -17.49 -25.28
CA VAL A 733 -51.72 -17.32 -24.61
C VAL A 733 -51.19 -18.69 -24.16
N ILE A 734 -52.03 -19.50 -23.54
CA ILE A 734 -51.71 -20.86 -23.05
C ILE A 734 -51.22 -21.78 -24.17
N ARG A 735 -51.88 -21.76 -25.35
CA ARG A 735 -51.53 -22.63 -26.48
C ARG A 735 -50.14 -22.35 -27.07
N GLN A 736 -49.55 -21.19 -26.81
CA GLN A 736 -48.26 -20.79 -27.38
C GLN A 736 -47.07 -21.09 -26.45
N PHE A 737 -47.31 -21.53 -25.20
CA PHE A 737 -46.25 -21.85 -24.25
C PHE A 737 -45.34 -22.99 -24.72
N PRO A 738 -44.02 -22.91 -24.47
CA PRO A 738 -43.29 -21.93 -23.64
C PRO A 738 -42.92 -20.60 -24.33
N THR A 739 -43.44 -20.34 -25.53
CA THR A 739 -43.16 -19.10 -26.28
C THR A 739 -43.99 -17.95 -25.71
N VAL A 740 -43.31 -16.90 -25.27
CA VAL A 740 -43.91 -15.68 -24.71
C VAL A 740 -44.40 -14.76 -25.84
N LEU A 741 -43.55 -14.52 -26.85
CA LEU A 741 -43.91 -13.76 -28.05
C LEU A 741 -42.98 -14.10 -29.22
N LYS A 742 -43.44 -13.82 -30.43
CA LYS A 742 -42.69 -14.00 -31.68
C LYS A 742 -42.49 -12.66 -32.36
N PHE A 743 -41.35 -12.45 -32.99
CA PHE A 743 -41.03 -11.21 -33.68
C PHE A 743 -40.04 -11.46 -34.80
N ALA A 744 -40.12 -10.64 -35.84
CA ALA A 744 -39.26 -10.77 -37.00
C ALA A 744 -38.68 -9.41 -37.40
N VAL A 745 -37.46 -9.45 -37.91
CA VAL A 745 -36.69 -8.31 -38.37
C VAL A 745 -36.40 -8.50 -39.85
N TYR A 746 -36.88 -7.56 -40.66
CA TYR A 746 -36.53 -7.41 -42.07
C TYR A 746 -35.47 -6.32 -42.21
N ARG A 747 -34.43 -6.61 -42.98
CA ARG A 747 -33.35 -5.68 -43.36
C ARG A 747 -33.13 -5.73 -44.87
N ALA A 748 -32.84 -4.59 -45.47
CA ALA A 748 -32.44 -4.48 -46.87
C ALA A 748 -31.49 -3.30 -47.08
N THR A 749 -30.73 -3.34 -48.17
CA THR A 749 -29.85 -2.25 -48.61
C THR A 749 -30.52 -1.46 -49.75
N SER A 750 -30.56 -0.13 -49.59
CA SER A 750 -30.97 0.81 -50.62
C SER A 750 -29.75 1.28 -51.40
N LEU A 751 -29.75 1.08 -52.72
CA LEU A 751 -28.68 1.58 -53.59
C LEU A 751 -29.06 2.93 -54.23
N ASN A 752 -30.29 3.07 -54.73
CA ASN A 752 -30.79 4.26 -55.45
C ASN A 752 -32.32 4.48 -55.23
N ALA A 753 -32.88 4.11 -54.07
CA ALA A 753 -34.33 4.15 -53.77
C ALA A 753 -35.29 3.38 -54.73
N ASN A 754 -34.75 2.67 -55.74
CA ASN A 754 -35.53 2.01 -56.79
C ASN A 754 -35.72 0.50 -56.58
N SER A 755 -34.86 -0.15 -55.79
CA SER A 755 -34.94 -1.60 -55.53
C SER A 755 -34.22 -1.96 -54.24
N ALA A 756 -34.84 -2.82 -53.43
CA ALA A 756 -34.19 -3.46 -52.29
C ALA A 756 -33.16 -4.49 -52.78
N THR A 757 -31.96 -4.43 -52.23
CA THR A 757 -30.91 -5.46 -52.42
C THR A 757 -30.53 -6.03 -51.06
N ASN A 758 -29.95 -7.24 -51.02
CA ASN A 758 -29.58 -7.91 -49.77
C ASN A 758 -30.74 -8.02 -48.74
N GLU A 759 -31.95 -8.36 -49.21
CA GLU A 759 -33.10 -8.61 -48.33
C GLU A 759 -32.79 -9.78 -47.39
N ASN A 760 -32.93 -9.56 -46.08
CA ASN A 760 -32.73 -10.57 -45.04
C ASN A 760 -33.88 -10.48 -44.02
N VAL A 761 -34.52 -11.62 -43.74
CA VAL A 761 -35.55 -11.76 -42.71
C VAL A 761 -35.10 -12.76 -41.65
N THR A 762 -34.91 -12.25 -40.43
CA THR A 762 -34.63 -13.07 -39.25
C THR A 762 -35.88 -13.16 -38.38
N ASP A 763 -36.32 -14.37 -38.07
CA ASP A 763 -37.51 -14.66 -37.27
C ASP A 763 -37.10 -15.24 -35.91
N CYS A 764 -37.60 -14.65 -34.84
CA CYS A 764 -37.16 -14.90 -33.48
C CYS A 764 -38.34 -15.20 -32.54
N SER A 765 -38.12 -16.14 -31.61
CA SER A 765 -39.04 -16.46 -30.52
C SER A 765 -38.41 -16.16 -29.17
N LEU A 766 -39.10 -15.38 -28.34
CA LEU A 766 -38.78 -15.22 -26.92
C LEU A 766 -39.52 -16.31 -26.14
N MET A 767 -38.80 -17.13 -25.39
CA MET A 767 -39.34 -18.27 -24.66
C MET A 767 -39.00 -18.17 -23.17
N LEU A 768 -39.87 -18.73 -22.34
CA LEU A 768 -39.62 -18.91 -20.92
C LEU A 768 -38.75 -20.15 -20.69
N THR A 769 -37.75 -20.05 -19.83
CA THR A 769 -36.82 -21.14 -19.50
C THR A 769 -36.43 -21.11 -18.02
N ALA A 770 -35.65 -22.08 -17.56
CA ALA A 770 -35.00 -22.04 -16.25
C ALA A 770 -33.51 -22.31 -16.39
N TYR A 771 -32.73 -21.83 -15.43
CA TYR A 771 -31.28 -22.01 -15.37
C TYR A 771 -30.87 -22.57 -14.02
N ASN A 772 -30.03 -23.61 -14.03
CA ASN A 772 -29.37 -24.13 -12.84
C ASN A 772 -27.94 -23.56 -12.74
N TYR A 773 -27.68 -22.85 -11.65
CA TYR A 773 -26.42 -22.20 -11.35
C TYR A 773 -25.67 -22.98 -10.27
N SER A 774 -24.41 -23.36 -10.52
CA SER A 774 -23.56 -24.04 -9.54
C SER A 774 -22.14 -23.47 -9.54
N GLY A 775 -21.44 -23.61 -8.41
CA GLY A 775 -20.06 -23.14 -8.24
C GLY A 775 -19.94 -21.63 -8.35
N ALA A 776 -20.90 -20.89 -7.78
CA ALA A 776 -20.82 -19.43 -7.77
C ALA A 776 -19.67 -18.99 -6.87
N HIS A 777 -18.87 -18.04 -7.35
CA HIS A 777 -17.74 -17.50 -6.61
C HIS A 777 -17.54 -16.02 -6.93
N SER A 778 -16.94 -15.31 -5.98
CA SER A 778 -16.59 -13.91 -6.12
C SER A 778 -15.23 -13.64 -5.51
N ASN A 779 -14.53 -12.64 -6.04
CA ASN A 779 -13.28 -12.10 -5.48
C ASN A 779 -13.48 -10.71 -4.81
N GLY A 780 -14.73 -10.25 -4.68
CA GLY A 780 -15.12 -8.99 -4.06
C GLY A 780 -15.50 -7.91 -5.07
N SER A 781 -14.94 -7.93 -6.27
CA SER A 781 -15.29 -7.00 -7.36
C SER A 781 -16.02 -7.69 -8.51
N GLU A 782 -15.74 -8.98 -8.73
CA GLU A 782 -16.31 -9.78 -9.79
C GLU A 782 -17.08 -10.97 -9.22
N PHE A 783 -18.19 -11.33 -9.88
CA PHE A 783 -19.02 -12.48 -9.54
C PHE A 783 -19.27 -13.33 -10.79
N ARG A 784 -19.01 -14.63 -10.68
CA ARG A 784 -19.18 -15.58 -11.77
C ARG A 784 -19.79 -16.88 -11.27
N PHE A 785 -20.53 -17.53 -12.16
CA PHE A 785 -20.99 -18.90 -11.97
C PHE A 785 -19.98 -19.86 -12.59
N GLY A 786 -19.58 -20.91 -11.88
CA GLY A 786 -18.72 -21.95 -12.41
C GLY A 786 -19.41 -22.77 -13.50
N THR A 787 -20.71 -23.05 -13.36
CA THR A 787 -21.50 -23.72 -14.38
C THR A 787 -22.92 -23.16 -14.42
N VAL A 788 -23.41 -22.90 -15.63
CA VAL A 788 -24.79 -22.49 -15.90
C VAL A 788 -25.40 -23.49 -16.86
N ARG A 789 -26.44 -24.21 -16.43
CA ARG A 789 -27.14 -25.19 -17.27
C ARG A 789 -28.57 -24.73 -17.53
N GLU A 790 -28.93 -24.61 -18.80
CA GLU A 790 -30.31 -24.35 -19.22
C GLU A 790 -31.20 -25.58 -19.01
N ILE A 791 -32.44 -25.35 -18.59
CA ILE A 791 -33.50 -26.34 -18.39
C ILE A 791 -34.68 -25.97 -19.30
N ASN A 792 -35.00 -26.83 -20.27
CA ASN A 792 -36.09 -26.59 -21.21
C ASN A 792 -37.46 -26.91 -20.59
N LEU A 793 -38.20 -25.87 -20.22
CA LEU A 793 -39.59 -26.00 -19.76
C LEU A 793 -40.56 -26.17 -20.96
N PRO A 794 -41.55 -27.10 -20.94
CA PRO A 794 -41.87 -28.11 -19.91
C PRO A 794 -41.27 -29.52 -20.18
N ARG A 795 -40.32 -29.69 -21.09
CA ARG A 795 -39.92 -31.01 -21.62
C ARG A 795 -39.10 -31.87 -20.65
N GLU A 796 -38.32 -31.25 -19.75
CA GLU A 796 -37.37 -31.95 -18.87
C GLU A 796 -37.98 -32.37 -17.51
N GLY A 797 -39.11 -33.08 -17.51
CA GLY A 797 -39.73 -33.59 -16.28
C GLY A 797 -40.57 -32.56 -15.48
N TRP A 798 -40.84 -31.40 -16.07
CA TRP A 798 -41.61 -30.32 -15.45
C TRP A 798 -43.09 -30.38 -15.85
N GLN A 799 -43.98 -30.46 -14.86
CA GLN A 799 -45.42 -30.43 -15.07
C GLN A 799 -45.91 -28.99 -15.20
N LEU A 800 -46.53 -28.66 -16.33
CA LEU A 800 -47.21 -27.39 -16.57
C LEU A 800 -48.60 -27.42 -15.91
N ARG A 801 -48.86 -26.47 -15.00
CA ARG A 801 -50.18 -26.18 -14.44
C ARG A 801 -50.53 -24.72 -14.71
N ILE A 802 -51.79 -24.46 -14.99
CA ILE A 802 -52.26 -23.14 -15.38
C ILE A 802 -53.48 -22.80 -14.57
N ASP A 803 -53.41 -21.65 -13.90
CA ASP A 803 -54.53 -21.07 -13.15
C ASP A 803 -54.93 -19.74 -13.83
N GLU A 804 -56.07 -19.17 -13.43
CA GLU A 804 -56.57 -17.89 -14.00
C GLU A 804 -55.61 -16.70 -13.87
N SER A 805 -54.58 -16.80 -13.01
CA SER A 805 -53.64 -15.71 -12.74
C SER A 805 -52.20 -15.97 -13.20
N ALA A 806 -51.81 -17.20 -13.50
CA ALA A 806 -50.40 -17.54 -13.72
C ALA A 806 -50.17 -18.91 -14.35
N ILE A 807 -48.98 -19.04 -14.91
CA ILE A 807 -48.43 -20.29 -15.43
C ILE A 807 -47.40 -20.81 -14.42
N ARG A 808 -47.58 -22.05 -13.98
CA ARG A 808 -46.72 -22.73 -13.00
C ARG A 808 -46.09 -23.98 -13.59
N PHE A 809 -44.82 -24.18 -13.30
CA PHE A 809 -44.07 -25.38 -13.59
C PHE A 809 -43.66 -26.03 -12.27
N ARG A 810 -43.96 -27.32 -12.10
CA ARG A 810 -43.60 -28.09 -10.90
C ARG A 810 -42.73 -29.29 -11.28
N ALA A 811 -41.60 -29.45 -10.59
CA ALA A 811 -40.74 -30.63 -10.64
C ALA A 811 -40.00 -30.81 -9.30
N ASP A 812 -39.89 -32.04 -8.79
CA ASP A 812 -39.06 -32.39 -7.62
C ASP A 812 -39.20 -31.46 -6.38
N GLY A 813 -40.42 -30.98 -6.11
CA GLY A 813 -40.71 -30.08 -4.97
C GLY A 813 -40.36 -28.60 -5.21
N LEU A 814 -39.89 -28.27 -6.41
CA LEU A 814 -39.62 -26.91 -6.88
C LEU A 814 -40.80 -26.40 -7.72
N ASP A 815 -41.30 -25.21 -7.37
CA ASP A 815 -42.41 -24.54 -8.07
C ASP A 815 -41.88 -23.24 -8.70
N LEU A 816 -41.88 -23.16 -10.04
CA LEU A 816 -41.53 -21.97 -10.81
C LEU A 816 -42.79 -21.37 -11.44
N ASP A 817 -42.96 -20.06 -11.43
CA ASP A 817 -44.16 -19.45 -12.01
C ASP A 817 -44.01 -18.03 -12.54
N MET A 818 -44.82 -17.70 -13.54
CA MET A 818 -44.91 -16.38 -14.14
C MET A 818 -46.38 -15.96 -14.23
N GLY A 819 -46.69 -14.73 -13.80
CA GLY A 819 -48.04 -14.21 -13.90
C GLY A 819 -48.47 -14.00 -15.35
N LEU A 820 -49.72 -14.31 -15.65
CA LEU A 820 -50.28 -14.16 -17.00
C LEU A 820 -50.35 -12.69 -17.44
N LEU A 821 -50.52 -11.78 -16.48
CA LEU A 821 -50.50 -10.34 -16.72
C LEU A 821 -49.13 -9.85 -17.19
N GLU A 822 -48.05 -10.36 -16.60
CA GLU A 822 -46.67 -10.03 -16.97
C GLU A 822 -46.40 -10.40 -18.43
N ILE A 823 -46.87 -11.58 -18.86
CA ILE A 823 -46.78 -12.04 -20.24
C ILE A 823 -47.51 -11.10 -21.20
N ILE A 824 -48.75 -10.69 -20.86
CA ILE A 824 -49.50 -9.73 -21.68
C ILE A 824 -48.78 -8.38 -21.75
N THR A 825 -48.29 -7.85 -20.64
CA THR A 825 -47.59 -6.56 -20.66
C THR A 825 -46.31 -6.60 -21.50
N LEU A 826 -45.58 -7.72 -21.49
CA LEU A 826 -44.45 -7.93 -22.40
C LEU A 826 -44.90 -7.96 -23.86
N GLN A 827 -45.97 -8.69 -24.18
CA GLN A 827 -46.53 -8.73 -25.53
C GLN A 827 -46.98 -7.34 -26.01
N THR A 828 -47.66 -6.56 -25.16
CA THR A 828 -48.07 -5.18 -25.46
C THR A 828 -46.85 -4.28 -25.70
N TYR A 829 -45.80 -4.39 -24.88
CA TYR A 829 -44.58 -3.60 -25.06
C TYR A 829 -43.88 -3.90 -26.39
N PHE A 830 -43.80 -5.17 -26.79
CA PHE A 830 -43.21 -5.56 -28.08
C PHE A 830 -44.06 -5.14 -29.29
N LYS A 831 -45.35 -4.83 -29.10
CA LYS A 831 -46.23 -4.24 -30.13
C LYS A 831 -46.14 -2.72 -30.22
N SER A 832 -45.58 -2.06 -29.19
CA SER A 832 -45.44 -0.60 -29.16
C SER A 832 -44.49 -0.08 -30.25
N SER A 833 -44.61 1.21 -30.61
CA SER A 833 -43.75 1.89 -31.59
C SER A 833 -42.27 1.96 -31.17
N MET A 834 -41.94 1.68 -29.90
CA MET A 834 -40.57 1.58 -29.44
C MET A 834 -39.87 0.34 -30.00
N ILE A 835 -40.56 -0.80 -30.00
CA ILE A 835 -40.02 -2.08 -30.46
C ILE A 835 -40.41 -2.34 -31.91
N SER A 836 -41.72 -2.33 -32.21
CA SER A 836 -42.26 -2.46 -33.57
C SER A 836 -41.98 -1.18 -34.36
N SER A 837 -40.79 -1.14 -34.95
CA SER A 837 -40.19 0.05 -35.55
C SER A 837 -40.00 -0.13 -37.05
N GLU A 838 -39.94 0.99 -37.76
CA GLU A 838 -39.73 1.06 -39.20
C GLU A 838 -38.70 2.13 -39.50
N TRP A 839 -37.89 1.85 -40.51
CA TRP A 839 -37.11 2.86 -41.17
C TRP A 839 -37.23 2.75 -42.67
N VAL A 840 -37.59 3.88 -43.26
CA VAL A 840 -37.71 4.09 -44.68
C VAL A 840 -36.59 5.03 -45.09
N ASP A 841 -35.76 4.59 -46.03
CA ASP A 841 -34.66 5.35 -46.60
C ASP A 841 -35.16 6.11 -47.84
N GLY A 842 -34.85 7.41 -47.94
CA GLY A 842 -35.30 8.29 -49.04
C GLY A 842 -35.75 9.69 -48.59
N GLU A 843 -36.02 10.58 -49.56
CA GLU A 843 -36.34 12.00 -49.31
C GLU A 843 -37.84 12.26 -49.08
N GLY A 844 -38.73 11.45 -49.66
CA GLY A 844 -40.18 11.66 -49.63
C GLY A 844 -40.96 11.09 -48.43
N TYR A 845 -40.31 10.50 -47.41
CA TYR A 845 -41.01 9.87 -46.27
C TYR A 845 -40.52 10.35 -44.90
N HIS A 846 -41.45 10.81 -44.07
CA HIS A 846 -41.17 11.21 -42.69
C HIS A 846 -41.29 10.00 -41.74
N ASN A 847 -40.13 9.47 -41.32
CA ASN A 847 -40.08 8.39 -40.33
C ASN A 847 -40.60 8.86 -38.95
N VAL A 848 -41.69 8.28 -38.48
CA VAL A 848 -42.30 8.59 -37.16
C VAL A 848 -42.06 7.53 -36.10
N ASN A 849 -41.69 6.29 -36.49
CA ASN A 849 -41.56 5.14 -35.61
C ASN A 849 -40.19 4.47 -35.73
N TYR A 850 -39.11 5.25 -35.62
CA TYR A 850 -37.74 4.72 -35.75
C TYR A 850 -37.30 3.85 -34.56
N GLY A 851 -37.92 3.98 -33.37
CA GLY A 851 -37.75 3.08 -32.22
C GLY A 851 -36.32 2.60 -31.97
N ILE A 852 -36.12 1.28 -31.94
CA ILE A 852 -34.81 0.61 -31.76
C ILE A 852 -34.10 0.27 -33.07
N SER A 853 -34.53 0.83 -34.20
CA SER A 853 -33.97 0.48 -35.51
C SER A 853 -32.46 0.73 -35.59
N ALA A 854 -31.96 1.82 -35.01
CA ALA A 854 -30.53 2.13 -34.94
C ALA A 854 -29.68 1.05 -34.25
N ALA A 855 -30.24 0.28 -33.32
CA ALA A 855 -29.52 -0.79 -32.60
C ALA A 855 -29.42 -2.10 -33.41
N LEU A 856 -30.31 -2.27 -34.39
CA LEU A 856 -30.54 -3.53 -35.12
C LEU A 856 -30.27 -3.44 -36.62
N MET A 857 -30.04 -2.23 -37.14
CA MET A 857 -29.61 -1.99 -38.53
C MET A 857 -28.14 -2.34 -38.78
N GLY A 858 -27.79 -2.42 -40.06
CA GLY A 858 -26.43 -2.71 -40.51
C GLY A 858 -26.06 -4.17 -40.32
N GLU A 859 -24.75 -4.44 -40.25
CA GLU A 859 -24.16 -5.79 -40.13
C GLU A 859 -24.16 -6.33 -38.69
N VAL A 860 -25.19 -6.02 -37.91
CA VAL A 860 -25.32 -6.51 -36.54
C VAL A 860 -25.79 -7.97 -36.54
N ASP A 861 -25.19 -8.80 -35.67
CA ASP A 861 -25.66 -10.14 -35.38
C ASP A 861 -26.95 -10.07 -34.53
N LEU A 862 -28.09 -10.22 -35.19
CA LEU A 862 -29.40 -10.19 -34.56
C LEU A 862 -29.58 -11.31 -33.53
N GLY A 863 -29.02 -12.50 -33.79
CA GLY A 863 -29.07 -13.62 -32.86
C GLY A 863 -28.41 -13.25 -31.54
N ALA A 864 -27.17 -12.79 -31.59
CA ALA A 864 -26.43 -12.36 -30.41
C ALA A 864 -27.11 -11.19 -29.67
N ARG A 865 -27.69 -10.20 -30.39
CA ARG A 865 -28.44 -9.09 -29.77
C ARG A 865 -29.65 -9.58 -28.98
N PHE A 866 -30.43 -10.48 -29.57
CA PHE A 866 -31.62 -11.00 -28.90
C PHE A 866 -31.27 -12.02 -27.81
N GLU A 867 -30.15 -12.74 -27.90
CA GLU A 867 -29.61 -13.55 -26.79
C GLU A 867 -29.22 -12.65 -25.61
N ASN A 868 -28.54 -11.54 -25.86
CA ASN A 868 -28.19 -10.56 -24.82
C ASN A 868 -29.42 -9.88 -24.22
N MET A 869 -30.46 -9.64 -25.01
CA MET A 869 -31.78 -9.23 -24.53
C MET A 869 -32.35 -10.25 -23.52
N ALA A 870 -32.38 -11.53 -23.88
CA ALA A 870 -32.88 -12.58 -22.99
C ALA A 870 -32.02 -12.75 -21.72
N ALA A 871 -30.70 -12.64 -21.84
CA ALA A 871 -29.77 -12.69 -20.72
C ALA A 871 -29.97 -11.51 -19.76
N SER A 872 -30.16 -10.30 -20.29
CA SER A 872 -30.43 -9.09 -19.50
C SER A 872 -31.78 -9.18 -18.77
N MET A 873 -32.83 -9.65 -19.45
CA MET A 873 -34.13 -9.94 -18.82
C MET A 873 -33.99 -10.97 -17.70
N THR A 874 -33.21 -12.03 -17.91
CA THR A 874 -32.92 -13.07 -16.91
C THR A 874 -32.13 -12.52 -15.72
N ALA A 875 -31.18 -11.61 -15.94
CA ALA A 875 -30.45 -10.93 -14.87
C ALA A 875 -31.38 -10.04 -14.03
N TYR A 876 -32.26 -9.27 -14.68
CA TYR A 876 -33.27 -8.46 -13.99
C TYR A 876 -34.20 -9.30 -13.11
N LEU A 877 -34.67 -10.44 -13.62
CA LEU A 877 -35.49 -11.38 -12.86
C LEU A 877 -34.84 -11.79 -11.53
N ARG A 878 -33.51 -12.04 -11.55
CA ARG A 878 -32.73 -12.41 -10.37
C ARG A 878 -32.54 -11.27 -9.37
N SER A 879 -32.67 -10.01 -9.79
CA SER A 879 -32.63 -8.82 -8.93
C SER A 879 -34.00 -8.21 -8.62
N SER A 880 -35.09 -8.92 -8.97
CA SER A 880 -36.46 -8.42 -8.81
C SER A 880 -36.92 -8.41 -7.35
N SER A 881 -38.04 -7.75 -7.06
CA SER A 881 -38.59 -7.63 -5.69
C SER A 881 -39.02 -8.97 -5.06
N LYS A 882 -39.12 -10.04 -5.86
CA LYS A 882 -39.44 -11.41 -5.41
C LYS A 882 -38.22 -12.34 -5.45
N GLN A 883 -37.00 -11.78 -5.50
CA GLN A 883 -35.77 -12.58 -5.44
C GLN A 883 -35.67 -13.37 -4.12
N LEU A 884 -35.16 -14.58 -4.24
CA LEU A 884 -34.64 -15.39 -3.17
C LEU A 884 -33.12 -15.17 -3.08
N LEU A 885 -32.58 -15.21 -1.86
CA LEU A 885 -31.16 -14.92 -1.62
C LEU A 885 -30.40 -16.22 -1.33
N ALA A 886 -29.48 -16.56 -2.23
CA ALA A 886 -28.55 -17.66 -2.07
C ALA A 886 -27.45 -17.27 -1.07
N ARG A 887 -27.32 -17.99 0.05
CA ARG A 887 -26.31 -17.70 1.09
C ARG A 887 -24.99 -18.42 0.80
N GLY A 888 -23.90 -17.68 0.87
CA GLY A 888 -22.53 -18.16 0.66
C GLY A 888 -21.65 -17.97 1.90
N VAL A 889 -20.37 -18.29 1.75
CA VAL A 889 -19.35 -18.15 2.79
C VAL A 889 -18.20 -17.28 2.31
N ARG A 890 -17.60 -16.52 3.22
CA ARG A 890 -16.41 -15.72 2.95
C ARG A 890 -15.16 -16.58 3.11
N VAL A 891 -14.21 -16.38 2.20
CA VAL A 891 -12.92 -17.07 2.16
C VAL A 891 -11.84 -16.04 2.46
N GLU A 892 -10.97 -16.36 3.42
CA GLU A 892 -9.78 -15.55 3.70
C GLU A 892 -8.52 -16.40 3.54
N SER A 893 -7.50 -15.82 2.89
CA SER A 893 -6.17 -16.43 2.79
C SER A 893 -5.38 -16.12 4.05
N ILE A 894 -5.25 -17.09 4.95
CA ILE A 894 -4.49 -16.97 6.19
C ILE A 894 -3.13 -17.65 6.03
N VAL A 895 -2.06 -17.01 6.51
CA VAL A 895 -0.70 -17.57 6.45
C VAL A 895 -0.47 -18.56 7.59
N PHE A 896 -0.12 -19.79 7.26
CA PHE A 896 0.23 -20.84 8.21
C PHE A 896 1.74 -21.05 8.28
N VAL A 897 2.23 -21.35 9.49
CA VAL A 897 3.62 -21.71 9.71
C VAL A 897 3.80 -23.21 9.48
N ASN A 898 4.63 -23.55 8.49
CA ASN A 898 5.07 -24.90 8.18
C ASN A 898 6.53 -25.08 8.61
N VAL A 899 6.86 -26.23 9.21
CA VAL A 899 8.20 -26.48 9.76
C VAL A 899 8.90 -27.54 8.90
N ARG A 900 10.07 -27.18 8.37
CA ARG A 900 10.91 -28.04 7.52
C ARG A 900 12.03 -28.67 8.34
N TRP A 901 11.72 -29.78 9.00
CA TRP A 901 12.63 -30.49 9.92
C TRP A 901 14.00 -30.87 9.32
N GLY A 902 14.09 -31.07 8.00
CA GLY A 902 15.36 -31.39 7.33
C GLY A 902 16.44 -30.33 7.52
N TRP A 903 16.07 -29.05 7.61
CA TRP A 903 17.02 -27.96 7.79
C TRP A 903 17.61 -27.89 9.21
N LEU A 904 16.96 -28.52 10.18
CA LEU A 904 17.43 -28.59 11.57
C LEU A 904 18.64 -29.54 11.75
N ILE A 905 18.89 -30.43 10.79
CA ILE A 905 19.96 -31.44 10.86
C ILE A 905 21.34 -30.77 11.02
N GLY A 906 21.65 -29.74 10.22
CA GLY A 906 22.94 -29.06 10.26
C GLY A 906 23.26 -28.41 11.61
N PRO A 907 22.36 -27.58 12.17
CA PRO A 907 22.48 -27.04 13.52
C PRO A 907 22.61 -28.13 14.60
N ALA A 908 21.80 -29.19 14.54
CA ALA A 908 21.84 -30.29 15.52
C ALA A 908 23.18 -31.03 15.50
N VAL A 909 23.71 -31.34 14.31
CA VAL A 909 25.02 -31.99 14.15
C VAL A 909 26.14 -31.09 14.69
N THR A 910 26.10 -29.78 14.43
CA THR A 910 27.11 -28.83 14.92
C THR A 910 27.08 -28.69 16.44
N GLN A 911 25.89 -28.66 17.04
CA GLN A 911 25.70 -28.66 18.50
C GLN A 911 26.30 -29.92 19.13
N LEU A 912 25.95 -31.09 18.60
CA LEU A 912 26.42 -32.38 19.11
C LEU A 912 27.95 -32.51 18.98
N ALA A 913 28.50 -32.14 17.81
CA ALA A 913 29.94 -32.17 17.56
C ALA A 913 30.71 -31.27 18.55
N THR A 914 30.16 -30.10 18.88
CA THR A 914 30.75 -29.18 19.86
C THR A 914 30.77 -29.79 21.27
N LEU A 915 29.66 -30.37 21.73
CA LEU A 915 29.58 -31.02 23.04
C LEU A 915 30.58 -32.18 23.16
N VAL A 916 30.63 -33.06 22.15
CA VAL A 916 31.58 -34.17 22.10
C VAL A 916 33.02 -33.67 22.09
N PHE A 917 33.32 -32.62 21.32
CA PHE A 917 34.64 -32.01 21.25
C PHE A 917 35.08 -31.42 22.61
N THR A 918 34.19 -30.70 23.29
CA THR A 918 34.44 -30.11 24.61
C THR A 918 34.70 -31.19 25.66
N VAL A 919 33.85 -32.23 25.74
CA VAL A 919 34.04 -33.35 26.66
C VAL A 919 35.35 -34.10 26.37
N SER A 920 35.65 -34.37 25.09
CA SER A 920 36.89 -35.05 24.67
C SER A 920 38.14 -34.25 25.06
N THR A 921 38.09 -32.93 24.92
CA THR A 921 39.18 -32.03 25.30
C THR A 921 39.39 -32.02 26.82
N MET A 922 38.31 -31.94 27.60
CA MET A 922 38.35 -32.02 29.07
C MET A 922 38.96 -33.36 29.53
N MET A 923 38.52 -34.48 28.95
CA MET A 923 39.05 -35.81 29.27
C MET A 923 40.54 -35.95 28.93
N ARG A 924 40.97 -35.44 27.78
CA ARG A 924 42.38 -35.47 27.36
C ARG A 924 43.27 -34.61 28.26
N ASN A 925 42.78 -33.43 28.66
CA ASN A 925 43.47 -32.57 29.62
C ASN A 925 43.58 -33.25 30.99
N ARG A 926 42.50 -33.89 31.45
CA ARG A 926 42.46 -34.64 32.71
C ARG A 926 43.48 -35.77 32.76
N ARG A 927 43.64 -36.52 31.67
CA ARG A 927 44.60 -37.64 31.57
C ARG A 927 46.07 -37.18 31.58
N SER A 928 46.37 -35.96 31.15
CA SER A 928 47.75 -35.43 31.08
C SER A 928 48.14 -34.77 32.40
N ARG A 929 48.84 -35.49 33.29
CA ARG A 929 49.00 -35.09 34.71
C ARG A 929 49.73 -33.77 34.96
N ASP A 930 50.73 -33.40 34.15
CA ASP A 930 51.56 -32.19 34.38
C ASP A 930 51.38 -31.08 33.31
N VAL A 931 50.17 -30.85 32.79
CA VAL A 931 49.86 -29.65 31.99
C VAL A 931 48.92 -28.77 32.79
N PRO A 932 49.29 -27.53 33.11
CA PRO A 932 48.38 -26.59 33.75
C PRO A 932 47.25 -26.18 32.79
N LEU A 933 46.09 -25.82 33.35
CA LEU A 933 44.99 -25.27 32.56
C LEU A 933 45.23 -23.80 32.26
N TRP A 934 45.80 -23.50 31.09
CA TRP A 934 46.12 -22.13 30.67
C TRP A 934 45.19 -21.59 29.57
N LYS A 935 44.46 -22.47 28.87
CA LYS A 935 43.53 -22.13 27.78
C LYS A 935 44.16 -21.10 26.82
N SER A 936 43.48 -20.00 26.54
CA SER A 936 43.92 -18.89 25.68
C SER A 936 44.67 -17.77 26.43
N SER A 937 45.18 -17.99 27.64
CA SER A 937 45.85 -16.96 28.44
C SER A 937 47.13 -16.44 27.79
N ALA A 938 47.17 -15.15 27.45
CA ALA A 938 48.37 -14.47 26.98
C ALA A 938 49.43 -14.35 28.10
N LEU A 939 49.00 -14.23 29.36
CA LEU A 939 49.91 -14.17 30.50
C LEU A 939 50.71 -15.47 30.68
N ALA A 940 50.10 -16.62 30.33
CA ALA A 940 50.81 -17.90 30.34
C ALA A 940 51.90 -17.96 29.27
N VAL A 941 51.67 -17.32 28.11
CA VAL A 941 52.68 -17.21 27.04
C VAL A 941 53.85 -16.32 27.50
N LEU A 942 53.56 -15.16 28.09
CA LEU A 942 54.58 -14.22 28.60
C LEU A 942 55.38 -14.78 29.78
N ALA A 943 54.78 -15.66 30.59
CA ALA A 943 55.46 -16.34 31.69
C ALA A 943 56.37 -17.50 31.24
N CYS A 944 56.30 -17.90 29.96
CA CYS A 944 57.16 -18.92 29.38
C CYS A 944 58.38 -18.30 28.72
N VAL A 945 59.57 -18.77 29.07
CA VAL A 945 60.84 -18.42 28.41
C VAL A 945 61.22 -19.51 27.42
N HIS A 946 61.56 -19.12 26.19
CA HIS A 946 62.11 -20.04 25.21
C HIS A 946 63.62 -20.19 25.39
N ASP A 947 64.07 -21.39 25.74
CA ASP A 947 65.49 -21.71 25.83
C ASP A 947 65.99 -22.24 24.47
N GLY A 948 66.80 -21.41 23.80
CA GLY A 948 67.30 -21.66 22.44
C GLY A 948 68.26 -22.84 22.33
N GLU A 949 68.94 -23.24 23.42
CA GLU A 949 69.89 -24.36 23.41
C GLU A 949 69.20 -25.71 23.62
N SER A 950 68.16 -25.75 24.47
CA SER A 950 67.41 -26.99 24.74
C SER A 950 66.15 -27.15 23.88
N GLY A 951 65.76 -26.12 23.12
CA GLY A 951 64.50 -26.07 22.37
C GLY A 951 63.25 -26.16 23.25
N SER A 952 63.40 -26.01 24.57
CA SER A 952 62.33 -26.19 25.55
C SER A 952 61.69 -24.85 25.94
N LEU A 953 60.37 -24.87 26.17
CA LEU A 953 59.64 -23.74 26.77
C LEU A 953 59.63 -23.94 28.29
N ARG A 954 60.34 -23.11 29.04
CA ARG A 954 60.43 -23.17 30.50
C ARG A 954 59.59 -22.06 31.13
N GLY A 955 58.57 -22.42 31.91
CA GLY A 955 57.81 -21.47 32.73
C GLY A 955 58.27 -21.50 34.19
N GLY A 956 58.60 -20.34 34.76
CA GLY A 956 58.99 -20.21 36.18
C GLY A 956 57.81 -20.37 37.15
N ILE A 957 56.61 -19.92 36.75
CA ILE A 957 55.36 -20.01 37.52
C ILE A 957 54.37 -20.86 36.73
N ARG A 958 53.86 -21.95 37.32
CA ARG A 958 52.96 -22.89 36.63
C ARG A 958 51.47 -22.67 36.94
N ASP A 959 51.15 -22.07 38.08
CA ASP A 959 49.76 -21.80 38.50
C ASP A 959 49.23 -20.49 37.88
N ILE A 960 48.04 -20.56 37.28
CA ILE A 960 47.38 -19.42 36.64
C ILE A 960 46.99 -18.33 37.65
N ARG A 961 46.70 -18.69 38.92
CA ARG A 961 46.38 -17.70 39.97
C ARG A 961 47.59 -16.88 40.35
N GLU A 962 48.74 -17.54 40.45
CA GLU A 962 50.02 -16.90 40.75
C GLU A 962 50.47 -16.02 39.58
N ILE A 963 50.36 -16.51 38.33
CA ILE A 963 50.59 -15.69 37.12
C ILE A 963 49.70 -14.45 37.10
N ARG A 964 48.40 -14.56 37.41
CA ARG A 964 47.49 -13.40 37.49
C ARG A 964 47.87 -12.44 38.61
N LYS A 965 48.30 -12.94 39.76
CA LYS A 965 48.71 -12.13 40.90
C LYS A 965 49.95 -11.30 40.53
N THR A 966 50.99 -11.95 40.02
CA THR A 966 52.21 -11.29 39.56
C THR A 966 51.90 -10.27 38.45
N ALA A 967 51.03 -10.59 37.50
CA ALA A 967 50.64 -9.68 36.44
C ALA A 967 49.90 -8.42 36.94
N LYS A 968 49.06 -8.54 37.97
CA LYS A 968 48.37 -7.38 38.59
C LYS A 968 49.33 -6.44 39.32
N GLU A 969 50.46 -6.97 39.77
CA GLU A 969 51.48 -6.25 40.53
C GLU A 969 52.60 -5.69 39.61
N SER A 970 52.59 -6.01 38.32
CA SER A 970 53.66 -5.68 37.37
C SER A 970 53.28 -4.54 36.42
N PHE A 971 54.20 -3.60 36.17
CA PHE A 971 54.08 -2.54 35.16
C PHE A 971 55.00 -2.84 33.98
N VAL A 972 54.47 -2.80 32.75
CA VAL A 972 55.21 -3.11 31.52
C VAL A 972 55.07 -1.99 30.50
N ARG A 973 56.19 -1.64 29.83
CA ARG A 973 56.26 -0.74 28.68
C ARG A 973 56.86 -1.51 27.51
N LEU A 974 56.24 -1.43 26.35
CA LEU A 974 56.83 -1.89 25.09
C LEU A 974 57.81 -0.80 24.63
N GLU A 975 59.09 -1.14 24.51
CA GLU A 975 60.11 -0.23 23.96
C GLU A 975 60.07 -0.17 22.44
#